data_AF-A0A7Y8MHC6-F1
#
_entry.id   AF-A0A7Y8MHC6-F1
#
_cell.length_a   1.000
_cell.length_b   1.000
_cell.length_c   1.000
_cell.angle_alpha   90.00
_cell.angle_beta   90.00
_cell.angle_gamma   90.00
#
_symmetry.space_group_name_H-M   'P 1'
#
loop_
_entity.id
_entity.type
_entity.pdbx_description
1 polymer ?
#
loop_
_entity_poly.entity_id
_entity_poly.type
_entity_poly.pdbx_seq_one_letter_code
_entity_poly.pdbx_strand_id
1 'polypeptide(L)'
;MPALLIAVRFHDGRYHGRPDWPPSPARLFQALVAGAARGKAIADEDMRALSWLESLKDAPTIAAPPHRPGQGFSNYVPNNDLDAKGGDPARVNEIRAPKLIRPILFDAETPLLYIWRFDNAARDTAREVCAIAERLYQLGRGVDMAWATGEVLDDATADERLALYEGAVHAPSRGAEGTPLPAPAEGSLKSLMARHAHMRFETRYEPRPTKKDPHRQVAVGQTFKQPPKPLFRQVAYDSPPTRLLFDLIGAQTPVPLRNIAAFATELRDAAVAKLSDKLKSKAGEIERCLIGRGADDADKPRRVRIVPLPSIGHPKASPAIRRVLVEIPPACPLRADDVAWAFSGLELIPARINEETGEIDEQLTLTSAADRRMLRHYGIERTAPSRLWRTITPAALSAARRRIPPQKRSDEDLKSGPERAREERAAIASVRAALRHAGMRARVDRIRVQREPWAAKGARAEAFEPDDEELKQRFSKHRLWHVEIAFAEPEHGPLLIGDGRYLGLGLMHPVRRLAGVHAFQIVEGSAERVDPAVITRALRRAVMARVAESMNGDRPNAAPLPVFFTGHDENGAPARAGGHRHLAYLFDAPRKRLLILAPHVLERRAPSKDERTWLQRLEDALSSFTLLRAGRAGALRLAPAAVDLDADPLFAPSATWETLTPYAVTRHPKRRDAHAALTENIQSECRRLGLPSPKVCVQEAQGFAGRGLVGRAQLAFEVAVAGPLLIGRDRHFGGGLFHPAPIAPRREHPF
;
A
#
# COMPACT_ATOMS: atom_id res chain seq x y z
N MET A 1 18.67 -5.28 -25.96
CA MET A 1 20.11 -5.54 -25.64
C MET A 1 20.21 -6.93 -25.04
N PRO A 2 21.28 -7.73 -25.26
CA PRO A 2 21.42 -8.99 -24.54
C PRO A 2 21.61 -8.78 -23.03
N ALA A 3 21.35 -9.84 -22.27
CA ALA A 3 21.45 -9.86 -20.82
C ALA A 3 22.29 -11.03 -20.31
N LEU A 4 23.12 -10.80 -19.29
CA LEU A 4 23.86 -11.81 -18.54
C LEU A 4 23.05 -12.14 -17.30
N LEU A 5 22.56 -13.37 -17.21
CA LEU A 5 21.87 -13.91 -16.06
C LEU A 5 22.83 -14.79 -15.25
N ILE A 6 22.95 -14.51 -13.95
CA ILE A 6 23.56 -15.42 -12.98
C ILE A 6 22.48 -15.88 -12.01
N ALA A 7 22.15 -17.16 -12.04
CA ALA A 7 21.18 -17.78 -11.15
C ALA A 7 21.91 -18.52 -10.02
N VAL A 8 21.73 -18.09 -8.77
CA VAL A 8 22.37 -18.66 -7.59
C VAL A 8 21.36 -19.49 -6.79
N ARG A 9 21.71 -20.74 -6.49
CA ARG A 9 20.94 -21.62 -5.61
C ARG A 9 21.73 -21.86 -4.33
N PHE A 10 21.07 -21.73 -3.18
CA PHE A 10 21.66 -22.06 -1.89
C PHE A 10 21.49 -23.55 -1.57
N HIS A 11 22.43 -24.11 -0.81
CA HIS A 11 22.33 -25.50 -0.35
C HIS A 11 21.14 -25.72 0.58
N ASP A 12 20.90 -24.79 1.49
CA ASP A 12 19.71 -24.76 2.33
C ASP A 12 18.95 -23.44 2.13
N GLY A 13 17.68 -23.43 2.51
CA GLY A 13 16.81 -22.25 2.41
C GLY A 13 17.15 -21.16 3.44
N ARG A 14 18.44 -20.93 3.71
CA ARG A 14 18.95 -20.06 4.76
C ARG A 14 20.08 -19.17 4.24
N TYR A 15 20.08 -17.92 4.71
CA TYR A 15 21.16 -16.97 4.44
C TYR A 15 21.53 -16.20 5.71
N HIS A 16 22.83 -16.13 6.00
CA HIS A 16 23.37 -15.52 7.22
C HIS A 16 24.19 -14.25 6.96
N GLY A 17 24.32 -13.82 5.71
CA GLY A 17 24.93 -12.54 5.39
C GLY A 17 24.16 -11.38 6.00
N ARG A 18 24.91 -10.42 6.55
CA ARG A 18 24.37 -9.17 7.10
C ARG A 18 25.31 -8.02 6.71
N PRO A 19 24.79 -6.81 6.47
CA PRO A 19 23.36 -6.42 6.50
C PRO A 19 22.58 -6.77 5.22
N ASP A 20 23.26 -7.24 4.18
CA ASP A 20 22.75 -7.24 2.80
C ASP A 20 21.68 -8.33 2.55
N TRP A 21 20.41 -7.94 2.40
CA TRP A 21 19.40 -8.77 1.71
C TRP A 21 18.60 -7.93 0.71
N PRO A 22 18.49 -8.36 -0.56
CA PRO A 22 19.19 -9.53 -1.14
C PRO A 22 20.73 -9.37 -1.07
N PRO A 23 21.50 -10.47 -1.18
CA PRO A 23 22.96 -10.38 -1.21
C PRO A 23 23.38 -9.39 -2.30
N SER A 24 24.22 -8.42 -1.95
CA SER A 24 24.55 -7.31 -2.84
C SER A 24 25.32 -7.76 -4.09
N PRO A 25 25.30 -6.99 -5.20
CA PRO A 25 26.11 -7.31 -6.37
C PRO A 25 27.61 -7.39 -6.06
N ALA A 26 28.12 -6.59 -5.11
CA ALA A 26 29.49 -6.71 -4.63
C ALA A 26 29.74 -8.05 -3.92
N ARG A 27 28.76 -8.59 -3.17
CA ARG A 27 28.87 -9.90 -2.54
C ARG A 27 28.97 -11.02 -3.58
N LEU A 28 28.15 -10.94 -4.62
CA LEU A 28 28.25 -11.89 -5.74
C LEU A 28 29.59 -11.75 -6.47
N PHE A 29 30.04 -10.52 -6.75
CA PHE A 29 31.34 -10.28 -7.38
C PHE A 29 32.49 -10.89 -6.58
N GLN A 30 32.49 -10.72 -5.25
CA GLN A 30 33.47 -11.37 -4.36
C GLN A 30 33.41 -12.90 -4.44
N ALA A 31 32.21 -13.48 -4.52
CA ALA A 31 32.03 -14.92 -4.68
C ALA A 31 32.55 -15.44 -6.03
N LEU A 32 32.32 -14.70 -7.12
CA LEU A 32 32.86 -15.01 -8.45
C LEU A 32 34.39 -14.95 -8.45
N VAL A 33 34.98 -13.92 -7.85
CA VAL A 33 36.45 -13.81 -7.69
C VAL A 33 37.00 -14.99 -6.89
N ALA A 34 36.32 -15.39 -5.82
CA ALA A 34 36.72 -16.53 -5.00
C ALA A 34 36.60 -17.88 -5.75
N GLY A 35 35.57 -18.05 -6.58
CA GLY A 35 35.40 -19.25 -7.44
C GLY A 35 36.38 -19.29 -8.62
N ALA A 36 36.80 -18.13 -9.14
CA ALA A 36 37.81 -18.03 -10.18
C ALA A 36 39.22 -18.39 -9.69
N ALA A 37 39.52 -18.12 -8.42
CA ALA A 37 40.85 -18.33 -7.86
C ALA A 37 41.23 -19.81 -7.75
N ARG A 38 42.45 -20.14 -8.21
CA ARG A 38 43.09 -21.45 -8.02
C ARG A 38 44.29 -21.27 -7.10
N GLY A 39 44.11 -21.55 -5.81
CA GLY A 39 45.10 -21.24 -4.79
C GLY A 39 45.24 -19.73 -4.61
N LYS A 40 46.42 -19.17 -4.93
CA LYS A 40 46.70 -17.72 -4.79
C LYS A 40 46.55 -16.93 -6.10
N ALA A 41 46.28 -17.60 -7.23
CA ALA A 41 46.27 -16.99 -8.56
C ALA A 41 44.87 -17.03 -9.20
N ILE A 42 44.60 -16.07 -10.08
CA ILE A 42 43.43 -16.02 -10.96
C ILE A 42 43.99 -16.05 -12.39
N ALA A 43 43.41 -16.86 -13.28
CA ALA A 43 43.86 -16.95 -14.66
C ALA A 43 43.62 -15.62 -15.41
N ASP A 44 44.45 -15.32 -16.42
CA ASP A 44 44.36 -14.05 -17.17
C ASP A 44 43.01 -13.88 -17.88
N GLU A 45 42.45 -14.97 -18.40
CA GLU A 45 41.09 -15.01 -18.97
C GLU A 45 40.02 -14.63 -17.94
N ASP A 46 40.07 -15.21 -16.75
CA ASP A 46 39.13 -14.91 -15.66
C ASP A 46 39.29 -13.45 -15.19
N MET A 47 40.52 -12.94 -15.11
CA MET A 47 40.76 -11.54 -14.77
C MET A 47 40.16 -10.60 -15.81
N ARG A 48 40.30 -10.89 -17.11
CA ARG A 48 39.68 -10.10 -18.19
C ARG A 48 38.15 -10.10 -18.07
N ALA A 49 37.54 -11.25 -17.85
CA ALA A 49 36.09 -11.37 -17.70
C ALA A 49 35.55 -10.64 -16.45
N LEU A 50 36.25 -10.74 -15.32
CA LEU A 50 35.90 -10.03 -14.08
C LEU A 50 36.11 -8.51 -14.20
N SER A 51 37.19 -8.07 -14.88
CA SER A 51 37.44 -6.66 -15.19
C SER A 51 36.37 -6.08 -16.10
N TRP A 52 35.88 -6.85 -17.08
CA TRP A 52 34.74 -6.45 -17.89
C TRP A 52 33.47 -6.31 -17.04
N LEU A 53 33.16 -7.29 -16.18
CA LEU A 53 31.96 -7.26 -15.34
C LEU A 53 31.94 -6.03 -14.40
N GLU A 54 33.07 -5.64 -13.81
CA GLU A 54 33.13 -4.46 -12.94
C GLU A 54 33.06 -3.11 -13.69
N SER A 55 33.34 -3.12 -14.99
CA SER A 55 33.26 -1.94 -15.87
C SER A 55 31.84 -1.59 -16.31
N LEU A 56 30.87 -2.50 -16.13
CA LEU A 56 29.49 -2.27 -16.54
C LEU A 56 28.91 -1.06 -15.79
N LYS A 57 28.42 -0.07 -16.55
CA LYS A 57 27.86 1.17 -15.99
C LYS A 57 26.65 0.90 -15.12
N ASP A 58 25.78 -0.03 -15.54
CA ASP A 58 24.57 -0.37 -14.80
C ASP A 58 24.81 -1.55 -13.85
N ALA A 59 24.25 -1.46 -12.65
CA ALA A 59 24.20 -2.57 -11.69
C ALA A 59 23.14 -3.60 -12.12
N PRO A 60 23.16 -4.84 -11.62
CA PRO A 60 22.18 -5.84 -12.04
C PRO A 60 20.80 -5.57 -11.44
N THR A 61 19.75 -5.99 -12.15
CA THR A 61 18.45 -6.26 -11.50
C THR A 61 18.57 -7.54 -10.70
N ILE A 62 18.02 -7.58 -9.47
CA ILE A 62 18.12 -8.74 -8.58
C ILE A 62 16.72 -9.31 -8.34
N ALA A 63 16.47 -10.56 -8.70
CA ALA A 63 15.23 -11.26 -8.33
C ALA A 63 15.50 -12.18 -7.14
N ALA A 64 14.88 -11.89 -6.00
CA ALA A 64 15.11 -12.54 -4.72
C ALA A 64 13.88 -13.32 -4.25
N PRO A 65 14.07 -14.55 -3.74
CA PRO A 65 12.94 -15.41 -3.37
C PRO A 65 12.12 -14.77 -2.25
N PRO A 66 10.81 -15.09 -2.15
CA PRO A 66 10.01 -14.75 -0.98
C PRO A 66 10.72 -15.24 0.28
N HIS A 67 10.86 -14.35 1.26
CA HIS A 67 11.67 -14.63 2.44
C HIS A 67 11.01 -14.15 3.72
N ARG A 68 11.46 -14.70 4.84
CA ARG A 68 11.07 -14.27 6.19
C ARG A 68 12.26 -14.31 7.14
N PRO A 69 12.31 -13.45 8.16
CA PRO A 69 13.34 -13.55 9.18
C PRO A 69 13.15 -14.83 9.99
N GLY A 70 14.24 -15.58 10.18
CA GLY A 70 14.29 -16.73 11.08
C GLY A 70 14.35 -16.33 12.56
N GLN A 71 14.40 -17.33 13.43
CA GLN A 71 14.65 -17.14 14.85
C GLN A 71 16.11 -16.68 15.06
N GLY A 72 16.29 -15.62 15.83
CA GLY A 72 17.62 -15.12 16.19
C GLY A 72 18.12 -15.77 17.46
N PHE A 73 19.43 -16.00 17.55
CA PHE A 73 20.11 -16.41 18.77
C PHE A 73 21.43 -15.66 18.91
N SER A 74 21.86 -15.45 20.16
CA SER A 74 23.15 -14.84 20.47
C SER A 74 24.17 -15.93 20.76
N ASN A 75 25.29 -15.90 20.06
CA ASN A 75 26.44 -16.74 20.39
C ASN A 75 27.53 -15.89 21.05
N TYR A 76 28.11 -16.35 22.15
CA TYR A 76 29.15 -15.63 22.87
C TYR A 76 30.51 -16.14 22.42
N VAL A 77 31.18 -15.38 21.56
CA VAL A 77 32.50 -15.75 21.03
C VAL A 77 33.58 -14.81 21.55
N PRO A 78 34.80 -15.32 21.80
CA PRO A 78 35.95 -14.48 22.16
C PRO A 78 36.24 -13.48 21.03
N ASN A 79 36.56 -12.24 21.36
CA ASN A 79 36.89 -11.20 20.37
C ASN A 79 38.33 -11.26 19.82
N ASN A 80 39.05 -12.38 19.99
CA ASN A 80 40.47 -12.53 19.61
C ASN A 80 41.40 -11.48 20.26
N ASP A 81 41.00 -10.88 21.38
CA ASP A 81 41.76 -9.86 22.13
C ASP A 81 42.43 -10.45 23.38
N LEU A 82 42.85 -11.71 23.33
CA LEU A 82 43.44 -12.40 24.49
C LEU A 82 44.76 -11.76 24.94
N ASP A 83 45.47 -11.10 24.01
CA ASP A 83 46.69 -10.34 24.29
C ASP A 83 46.42 -9.18 25.26
N ALA A 84 45.23 -8.55 25.21
CA ALA A 84 44.82 -7.54 26.19
C ALA A 84 44.59 -8.12 27.60
N LYS A 85 44.60 -9.45 27.73
CA LYS A 85 44.50 -10.20 28.99
C LYS A 85 45.78 -10.99 29.30
N GLY A 86 46.90 -10.65 28.67
CA GLY A 86 48.19 -11.29 28.88
C GLY A 86 48.34 -12.66 28.22
N GLY A 87 47.47 -13.00 27.27
CA GLY A 87 47.52 -14.27 26.53
C GLY A 87 47.04 -15.49 27.31
N ASP A 88 46.52 -15.32 28.53
CA ASP A 88 46.09 -16.43 29.40
C ASP A 88 44.77 -17.06 28.93
N PRO A 89 44.76 -18.32 28.44
CA PRO A 89 43.57 -19.00 27.97
C PRO A 89 42.48 -19.16 29.05
N ALA A 90 42.84 -19.16 30.34
CA ALA A 90 41.86 -19.24 31.43
C ALA A 90 40.95 -18.00 31.50
N ARG A 91 41.39 -16.88 30.95
CA ARG A 91 40.69 -15.58 30.99
C ARG A 91 39.85 -15.28 29.75
N VAL A 92 39.73 -16.25 28.83
CA VAL A 92 38.92 -16.14 27.60
C VAL A 92 37.48 -15.72 27.87
N ASN A 93 36.91 -16.08 29.03
CA ASN A 93 35.54 -15.70 29.39
C ASN A 93 35.35 -14.18 29.57
N GLU A 94 36.41 -13.44 29.92
CA GLU A 94 36.38 -11.98 30.11
C GLU A 94 36.27 -11.20 28.78
N ILE A 95 36.51 -11.85 27.64
CA ILE A 95 36.55 -11.22 26.31
C ILE A 95 35.46 -11.76 25.37
N ARG A 96 34.47 -12.47 25.91
CA ARG A 96 33.33 -12.97 25.12
C ARG A 96 32.35 -11.84 24.84
N ALA A 97 32.12 -11.58 23.56
CA ALA A 97 31.11 -10.62 23.11
C ALA A 97 29.91 -11.37 22.50
N PRO A 98 28.66 -10.91 22.75
CA PRO A 98 27.49 -11.48 22.12
C PRO A 98 27.49 -11.15 20.63
N LYS A 99 27.42 -12.17 19.76
CA LYS A 99 27.18 -12.04 18.33
C LYS A 99 25.79 -12.57 18.01
N LEU A 100 24.89 -11.65 17.65
CA LEU A 100 23.54 -11.98 17.21
C LEU A 100 23.56 -12.60 15.81
N ILE A 101 23.12 -13.85 15.71
CA ILE A 101 22.90 -14.57 14.46
C ILE A 101 21.39 -14.67 14.24
N ARG A 102 20.92 -14.29 13.06
CA ARG A 102 19.52 -14.48 12.64
C ARG A 102 19.53 -14.74 11.15
N PRO A 103 19.19 -15.96 10.70
CA PRO A 103 19.13 -16.26 9.28
C PRO A 103 17.91 -15.62 8.64
N ILE A 104 17.99 -15.41 7.34
CA ILE A 104 16.84 -15.21 6.46
C ILE A 104 16.44 -16.58 5.92
N LEU A 105 15.15 -16.89 5.97
CA LEU A 105 14.58 -18.16 5.51
C LEU A 105 13.81 -17.96 4.21
N PHE A 106 14.03 -18.83 3.22
CA PHE A 106 13.37 -18.83 1.91
C PHE A 106 13.30 -20.26 1.35
N ASP A 107 12.60 -20.44 0.23
CA ASP A 107 12.59 -21.73 -0.48
C ASP A 107 13.88 -21.92 -1.29
N ALA A 108 14.65 -22.97 -0.97
CA ALA A 108 15.93 -23.26 -1.62
C ALA A 108 15.77 -23.65 -3.10
N GLU A 109 14.58 -24.09 -3.52
CA GLU A 109 14.30 -24.40 -4.93
C GLU A 109 14.13 -23.13 -5.78
N THR A 110 13.89 -21.98 -5.16
CA THR A 110 13.76 -20.70 -5.87
C THR A 110 15.12 -19.99 -5.95
N PRO A 111 15.78 -19.93 -7.13
CA PRO A 111 17.10 -19.32 -7.26
C PRO A 111 17.05 -17.81 -7.10
N LEU A 112 18.12 -17.22 -6.57
CA LEU A 112 18.39 -15.79 -6.60
C LEU A 112 18.96 -15.42 -7.98
N LEU A 113 18.36 -14.45 -8.68
CA LEU A 113 18.78 -14.07 -10.03
C LEU A 113 19.47 -12.71 -10.03
N TYR A 114 20.58 -12.58 -10.75
CA TYR A 114 21.24 -11.31 -11.05
C TYR A 114 21.30 -11.12 -12.57
N ILE A 115 20.77 -10.01 -13.06
CA ILE A 115 20.65 -9.75 -14.50
C ILE A 115 21.32 -8.44 -14.86
N TRP A 116 22.40 -8.50 -15.63
CA TRP A 116 23.04 -7.33 -16.24
C TRP A 116 22.64 -7.22 -17.70
N ARG A 117 22.27 -6.02 -18.15
CA ARG A 117 22.12 -5.72 -19.59
C ARG A 117 23.43 -5.16 -20.12
N PHE A 118 23.84 -5.59 -21.30
CA PHE A 118 25.14 -5.22 -21.85
C PHE A 118 25.10 -5.08 -23.39
N ASP A 119 26.16 -4.52 -23.97
CA ASP A 119 26.27 -4.34 -25.42
C ASP A 119 26.46 -5.69 -26.13
N ASN A 120 25.80 -5.88 -27.28
CA ASN A 120 25.91 -7.07 -28.09
C ASN A 120 27.36 -7.46 -28.45
N ALA A 121 28.25 -6.49 -28.57
CA ALA A 121 29.67 -6.74 -28.84
C ALA A 121 30.39 -7.54 -27.73
N ALA A 122 29.87 -7.55 -26.49
CA ALA A 122 30.50 -8.21 -25.35
C ALA A 122 29.93 -9.61 -25.02
N ARG A 123 29.23 -10.25 -25.98
CA ARG A 123 28.60 -11.57 -25.76
C ARG A 123 29.59 -12.66 -25.35
N ASP A 124 30.78 -12.69 -25.95
CA ASP A 124 31.78 -13.72 -25.64
C ASP A 124 32.38 -13.53 -24.25
N THR A 125 32.72 -12.30 -23.88
CA THR A 125 33.15 -11.98 -22.51
C THR A 125 32.07 -12.29 -21.47
N ALA A 126 30.79 -12.09 -21.80
CA ALA A 126 29.70 -12.51 -20.91
C ALA A 126 29.66 -14.04 -20.69
N ARG A 127 29.95 -14.84 -21.73
CA ARG A 127 30.05 -16.30 -21.60
C ARG A 127 31.24 -16.74 -20.73
N GLU A 128 32.35 -16.02 -20.78
CA GLU A 128 33.48 -16.26 -19.86
C GLU A 128 33.05 -16.05 -18.40
N VAL A 129 32.23 -15.02 -18.12
CA VAL A 129 31.64 -14.83 -16.79
C VAL A 129 30.70 -15.98 -16.40
N CYS A 130 29.93 -16.54 -17.34
CA CYS A 130 29.12 -17.73 -17.06
C CYS A 130 29.97 -18.92 -16.59
N ALA A 131 31.12 -19.17 -17.24
CA ALA A 131 32.06 -20.21 -16.83
C ALA A 131 32.72 -19.95 -15.47
N ILE A 132 32.84 -18.69 -15.05
CA ILE A 132 33.23 -18.34 -13.68
C ILE A 132 32.10 -18.66 -12.69
N ALA A 133 30.85 -18.33 -13.03
CA ALA A 133 29.69 -18.55 -12.17
C ALA A 133 29.52 -20.03 -11.77
N GLU A 134 29.78 -20.97 -12.68
CA GLU A 134 29.73 -22.42 -12.42
C GLU A 134 30.72 -22.90 -11.36
N ARG A 135 31.76 -22.12 -11.07
CA ARG A 135 32.77 -22.42 -10.02
C ARG A 135 32.43 -21.79 -8.67
N LEU A 136 31.32 -21.06 -8.56
CA LEU A 136 30.85 -20.49 -7.31
C LEU A 136 30.43 -21.62 -6.35
N TYR A 137 30.97 -21.59 -5.12
CA TYR A 137 30.66 -22.57 -4.07
C TYR A 137 30.05 -21.92 -2.81
N GLN A 138 29.92 -20.59 -2.78
CA GLN A 138 29.52 -19.85 -1.58
C GLN A 138 29.02 -18.44 -1.94
N LEU A 139 27.95 -17.98 -1.29
CA LEU A 139 27.49 -16.59 -1.37
C LEU A 139 27.04 -16.07 0.00
N GLY A 140 27.91 -15.35 0.71
CA GLY A 140 27.57 -14.79 2.03
C GLY A 140 28.67 -14.98 3.06
N ARG A 141 28.38 -15.72 4.13
CA ARG A 141 29.30 -16.16 5.19
C ARG A 141 29.76 -17.60 4.94
N GLY A 142 30.75 -18.06 5.71
CA GLY A 142 31.31 -19.43 5.68
C GLY A 142 30.29 -20.58 5.63
N VAL A 143 29.10 -20.35 6.17
CA VAL A 143 28.02 -21.33 6.27
C VAL A 143 26.98 -21.23 5.13
N ASP A 144 27.07 -20.20 4.29
CA ASP A 144 26.12 -19.91 3.21
C ASP A 144 26.62 -20.56 1.90
N MET A 145 26.61 -21.89 1.86
CA MET A 145 27.00 -22.68 0.67
C MET A 145 26.00 -22.45 -0.46
N ALA A 146 26.49 -22.20 -1.66
CA ALA A 146 25.68 -21.89 -2.83
C ALA A 146 26.38 -22.28 -4.13
N TRP A 147 25.62 -22.48 -5.19
CA TRP A 147 26.14 -22.73 -6.55
C TRP A 147 25.44 -21.80 -7.53
N ALA A 148 26.09 -21.50 -8.65
CA ALA A 148 25.50 -20.65 -9.66
C ALA A 148 25.59 -21.25 -11.07
N THR A 149 24.62 -20.89 -11.91
CA THR A 149 24.69 -21.07 -13.36
C THR A 149 24.68 -19.71 -14.03
N GLY A 150 25.35 -19.61 -15.18
CA GLY A 150 25.37 -18.40 -15.99
C GLY A 150 24.71 -18.63 -17.35
N GLU A 151 23.88 -17.70 -17.80
CA GLU A 151 23.21 -17.73 -19.10
C GLU A 151 23.34 -16.37 -19.79
N VAL A 152 23.57 -16.36 -21.11
CA VAL A 152 23.45 -15.16 -21.95
C VAL A 152 22.11 -15.22 -22.67
N LEU A 153 21.23 -14.29 -22.36
CA LEU A 153 19.87 -14.19 -22.85
C LEU A 153 19.70 -13.01 -23.81
N ASP A 154 18.66 -13.06 -24.65
CA ASP A 154 18.13 -11.83 -25.24
C ASP A 154 17.30 -11.04 -24.22
N ASP A 155 16.97 -9.79 -24.56
CA ASP A 155 16.27 -8.85 -23.66
C ASP A 155 14.87 -9.37 -23.28
N ALA A 156 14.14 -9.90 -24.27
CA ALA A 156 12.76 -10.34 -24.10
C ALA A 156 12.67 -11.55 -23.16
N THR A 157 13.59 -12.50 -23.31
CA THR A 157 13.68 -13.69 -22.45
C THR A 157 14.05 -13.31 -21.01
N ALA A 158 14.94 -12.32 -20.84
CA ALA A 158 15.30 -11.81 -19.52
C ALA A 158 14.10 -11.15 -18.82
N ASP A 159 13.31 -10.35 -19.55
CA ASP A 159 12.09 -9.74 -19.02
C ASP A 159 11.01 -10.77 -18.70
N GLU A 160 10.85 -11.80 -19.54
CA GLU A 160 9.94 -12.91 -19.26
C GLU A 160 10.30 -13.65 -17.97
N ARG A 161 11.59 -13.98 -17.77
CA ARG A 161 12.11 -14.56 -16.52
C ARG A 161 11.75 -13.70 -15.31
N LEU A 162 11.94 -12.38 -15.37
CA LEU A 162 11.61 -11.45 -14.28
C LEU A 162 10.09 -11.31 -14.04
N ALA A 163 9.30 -11.40 -15.10
CA ALA A 163 7.85 -11.30 -15.03
C ALA A 163 7.21 -12.55 -14.40
N LEU A 164 7.76 -13.73 -14.68
CA LEU A 164 7.31 -15.01 -14.13
C LEU A 164 7.87 -15.31 -12.73
N TYR A 165 8.90 -14.58 -12.29
CA TYR A 165 9.53 -14.80 -10.99
C TYR A 165 8.59 -14.44 -9.82
N GLU A 166 8.33 -15.42 -8.95
CA GLU A 166 7.35 -15.29 -7.86
C GLU A 166 7.82 -14.42 -6.67
N GLY A 167 9.12 -14.12 -6.60
CA GLY A 167 9.72 -13.31 -5.54
C GLY A 167 9.75 -11.80 -5.80
N ALA A 168 10.51 -11.10 -4.94
CA ALA A 168 10.75 -9.66 -5.06
C ALA A 168 11.77 -9.38 -6.17
N VAL A 169 11.51 -8.38 -7.01
CA VAL A 169 12.47 -7.92 -8.02
C VAL A 169 12.96 -6.54 -7.60
N HIS A 170 14.25 -6.46 -7.31
CA HIS A 170 14.94 -5.27 -6.89
C HIS A 170 15.63 -4.63 -8.08
N ALA A 171 15.25 -3.39 -8.39
CA ALA A 171 15.78 -2.67 -9.54
C ALA A 171 16.79 -1.61 -9.10
N PRO A 172 17.97 -1.52 -9.75
CA PRO A 172 18.90 -0.43 -9.49
C PRO A 172 18.28 0.88 -9.98
N SER A 173 18.59 1.97 -9.29
CA SER A 173 18.01 3.29 -9.54
C SER A 173 19.07 4.37 -9.52
N ARG A 174 18.81 5.47 -10.25
CA ARG A 174 19.62 6.69 -10.17
C ARG A 174 19.23 7.60 -9.00
N GLY A 175 18.17 7.26 -8.27
CA GLY A 175 17.73 7.98 -7.07
C GLY A 175 18.66 7.76 -5.89
N ALA A 176 18.57 8.61 -4.87
CA ALA A 176 19.39 8.51 -3.65
C ALA A 176 18.64 7.91 -2.44
N GLU A 177 17.33 7.69 -2.56
CA GLU A 177 16.45 7.33 -1.43
C GLU A 177 16.16 5.82 -1.30
N GLY A 178 16.68 4.99 -2.22
CA GLY A 178 16.53 3.54 -2.19
C GLY A 178 17.45 2.83 -1.18
N THR A 179 17.34 1.50 -1.11
CA THR A 179 18.24 0.66 -0.30
C THR A 179 19.63 0.66 -0.91
N PRO A 180 20.67 1.18 -0.23
CA PRO A 180 22.01 1.20 -0.78
C PRO A 180 22.62 -0.20 -0.73
N LEU A 181 22.95 -0.76 -1.90
CA LEU A 181 23.69 -2.00 -2.02
C LEU A 181 25.05 -1.72 -2.68
N PRO A 182 26.16 -2.24 -2.12
CA PRO A 182 27.46 -2.13 -2.78
C PRO A 182 27.45 -2.96 -4.07
N ALA A 183 27.98 -2.39 -5.14
CA ALA A 183 28.12 -3.01 -6.45
C ALA A 183 29.56 -2.88 -6.97
N PRO A 184 30.01 -3.79 -7.85
CA PRO A 184 31.31 -3.64 -8.49
C PRO A 184 31.36 -2.32 -9.29
N ALA A 185 32.56 -1.76 -9.29
CA ALA A 185 33.00 -0.59 -10.02
C ALA A 185 34.43 -0.82 -10.49
N GLU A 186 34.88 -0.03 -11.45
CA GLU A 186 36.26 -0.07 -11.93
C GLU A 186 37.28 -0.04 -10.76
N GLY A 187 38.15 -1.04 -10.72
CA GLY A 187 39.15 -1.22 -9.65
C GLY A 187 38.71 -2.11 -8.48
N SER A 188 37.48 -2.64 -8.48
CA SER A 188 36.99 -3.54 -7.41
C SER A 188 37.85 -4.80 -7.31
N LEU A 189 38.14 -5.46 -8.44
CA LEU A 189 38.98 -6.65 -8.56
C LEU A 189 40.39 -6.38 -8.04
N LYS A 190 41.02 -5.30 -8.52
CA LYS A 190 42.35 -4.87 -8.07
C LYS A 190 42.37 -4.63 -6.56
N SER A 191 41.32 -4.02 -6.00
CA SER A 191 41.22 -3.80 -4.55
C SER A 191 41.08 -5.10 -3.75
N LEU A 192 40.35 -6.10 -4.28
CA LEU A 192 40.22 -7.41 -3.66
C LEU A 192 41.54 -8.18 -3.68
N MET A 193 42.25 -8.16 -4.82
CA MET A 193 43.58 -8.77 -4.95
C MET A 193 44.59 -8.13 -4.00
N ALA A 194 44.62 -6.79 -3.93
CA ALA A 194 45.47 -6.06 -2.99
C ALA A 194 45.14 -6.38 -1.52
N ARG A 195 43.85 -6.48 -1.18
CA ARG A 195 43.37 -6.87 0.14
C ARG A 195 43.78 -8.31 0.50
N HIS A 196 43.74 -9.24 -0.46
CA HIS A 196 44.16 -10.63 -0.26
C HIS A 196 45.69 -10.75 -0.07
N ALA A 197 46.46 -9.99 -0.84
CA ALA A 197 47.92 -9.97 -0.75
C ALA A 197 48.45 -9.29 0.53
N HIS A 198 47.62 -8.49 1.23
CA HIS A 198 48.03 -7.77 2.43
C HIS A 198 48.35 -8.72 3.59
N MET A 199 49.56 -8.65 4.13
CA MET A 199 49.95 -9.41 5.32
C MET A 199 49.13 -8.94 6.52
N ARG A 200 48.43 -9.88 7.17
CA ARG A 200 47.58 -9.60 8.34
C ARG A 200 48.35 -9.56 9.66
N PHE A 201 49.56 -10.08 9.66
CA PHE A 201 50.42 -10.19 10.83
C PHE A 201 51.73 -9.46 10.57
N GLU A 202 52.04 -8.49 11.41
CA GLU A 202 53.29 -7.75 11.38
C GLU A 202 54.09 -8.10 12.64
N THR A 203 55.24 -8.76 12.48
CA THR A 203 56.09 -9.18 13.61
C THR A 203 56.66 -7.95 14.31
N ARG A 204 56.41 -7.83 15.61
CA ARG A 204 57.02 -6.82 16.47
C ARG A 204 58.38 -7.29 16.93
N TYR A 205 59.36 -6.40 16.81
CA TYR A 205 60.71 -6.61 17.29
C TYR A 205 61.02 -5.63 18.42
N GLU A 206 61.63 -6.12 19.49
CA GLU A 206 62.19 -5.29 20.55
C GLU A 206 63.72 -5.37 20.53
N PRO A 207 64.40 -4.24 20.78
CA PRO A 207 65.84 -4.24 20.95
C PRO A 207 66.21 -4.97 22.25
N ARG A 208 66.97 -6.07 22.13
CA ARG A 208 67.67 -6.73 23.24
C ARG A 208 69.17 -6.79 22.96
N PRO A 209 69.87 -5.65 23.04
CA PRO A 209 71.29 -5.60 22.80
C PRO A 209 72.04 -6.52 23.76
N THR A 210 73.10 -7.15 23.25
CA THR A 210 74.05 -7.94 24.05
C THR A 210 75.46 -7.40 23.85
N LYS A 211 76.39 -7.72 24.75
CA LYS A 211 77.81 -7.31 24.60
C LYS A 211 78.45 -7.74 23.27
N LYS A 212 77.92 -8.79 22.61
CA LYS A 212 78.40 -9.29 21.31
C LYS A 212 77.61 -8.76 20.11
N ASP A 213 76.40 -8.22 20.34
CA ASP A 213 75.53 -7.69 19.30
C ASP A 213 74.70 -6.54 19.87
N PRO A 214 75.18 -5.29 19.74
CA PRO A 214 74.50 -4.09 20.23
C PRO A 214 73.21 -3.74 19.48
N HIS A 215 72.96 -4.37 18.32
CA HIS A 215 71.76 -4.11 17.51
C HIS A 215 70.78 -5.28 17.51
N ARG A 216 71.03 -6.30 18.33
CA ARG A 216 70.19 -7.48 18.42
C ARG A 216 68.74 -7.09 18.70
N GLN A 217 67.87 -7.51 17.80
CA GLN A 217 66.43 -7.45 17.98
C GLN A 217 65.88 -8.87 18.15
N VAL A 218 64.82 -9.00 18.93
CA VAL A 218 64.08 -10.26 19.08
C VAL A 218 62.62 -10.03 18.76
N ALA A 219 62.03 -10.98 18.04
CA ALA A 219 60.60 -11.00 17.82
C ALA A 219 59.90 -11.21 19.18
N VAL A 220 59.08 -10.24 19.56
CA VAL A 220 58.34 -10.25 20.85
C VAL A 220 56.84 -10.47 20.67
N GLY A 221 56.34 -10.46 19.44
CA GLY A 221 54.94 -10.75 19.15
C GLY A 221 54.56 -10.44 17.72
N GLN A 222 53.26 -10.49 17.44
CA GLN A 222 52.68 -10.10 16.15
C GLN A 222 51.58 -9.08 16.37
N THR A 223 51.52 -8.06 15.51
CA THR A 223 50.39 -7.11 15.49
C THR A 223 49.43 -7.54 14.39
N PHE A 224 48.15 -7.69 14.74
CA PHE A 224 47.11 -7.92 13.75
C PHE A 224 46.73 -6.59 13.08
N LYS A 225 46.92 -6.50 11.76
CA LYS A 225 46.54 -5.32 10.98
C LYS A 225 45.32 -5.65 10.13
N GLN A 226 44.28 -4.83 10.27
CA GLN A 226 43.08 -4.97 9.46
C GLN A 226 43.41 -4.60 8.01
N PRO A 227 43.16 -5.48 7.02
CA PRO A 227 43.47 -5.18 5.64
C PRO A 227 42.53 -4.09 5.08
N PRO A 228 42.99 -3.31 4.08
CA PRO A 228 42.24 -2.17 3.53
C PRO A 228 40.87 -2.61 3.00
N LYS A 229 39.83 -1.82 3.25
CA LYS A 229 38.47 -2.12 2.78
C LYS A 229 38.47 -2.22 1.24
N PRO A 230 37.76 -3.21 0.66
CA PRO A 230 37.65 -3.30 -0.80
C PRO A 230 36.86 -2.09 -1.35
N LEU A 231 37.19 -1.71 -2.57
CA LEU A 231 36.53 -0.62 -3.30
C LEU A 231 35.25 -1.16 -3.94
N PHE A 232 34.12 -0.53 -3.64
CA PHE A 232 32.82 -0.79 -4.28
C PHE A 232 32.03 0.52 -4.32
N ARG A 233 31.22 0.72 -5.36
CA ARG A 233 30.29 1.85 -5.42
C ARG A 233 28.98 1.51 -4.72
N GLN A 234 28.33 2.51 -4.12
CA GLN A 234 26.99 2.36 -3.57
C GLN A 234 25.95 2.62 -4.65
N VAL A 235 25.01 1.69 -4.84
CA VAL A 235 23.90 1.82 -5.78
C VAL A 235 22.60 1.73 -4.99
N ALA A 236 21.72 2.71 -5.17
CA ALA A 236 20.40 2.66 -4.56
C ALA A 236 19.49 1.71 -5.34
N TYR A 237 18.88 0.77 -4.64
CA TYR A 237 17.85 -0.13 -5.17
C TYR A 237 16.47 0.29 -4.69
N ASP A 238 15.46 0.10 -5.53
CA ASP A 238 14.04 0.33 -5.17
C ASP A 238 13.76 1.75 -4.66
N SER A 239 14.44 2.75 -5.22
CA SER A 239 14.10 4.14 -4.91
C SER A 239 12.62 4.40 -5.22
N PRO A 240 11.91 5.21 -4.42
CA PRO A 240 10.57 5.67 -4.79
C PRO A 240 10.64 6.57 -6.04
N PRO A 241 9.54 6.70 -6.81
CA PRO A 241 9.48 7.65 -7.91
C PRO A 241 9.59 9.09 -7.41
N THR A 242 10.22 9.97 -8.19
CA THR A 242 10.22 11.41 -7.92
C THR A 242 8.83 11.97 -8.23
N ARG A 243 8.27 12.75 -7.30
CA ARG A 243 6.90 13.24 -7.37
C ARG A 243 6.84 14.77 -7.41
N LEU A 244 6.52 15.30 -8.57
CA LEU A 244 6.33 16.73 -8.80
C LEU A 244 4.83 17.05 -8.77
N LEU A 245 4.41 17.98 -7.93
CA LEU A 245 3.00 18.36 -7.80
C LEU A 245 2.83 19.79 -8.28
N PHE A 246 1.83 20.01 -9.14
CA PHE A 246 1.49 21.31 -9.69
C PHE A 246 0.05 21.68 -9.37
N ASP A 247 -0.21 22.93 -9.03
CA ASP A 247 -1.54 23.55 -8.96
C ASP A 247 -1.90 24.15 -10.32
N LEU A 248 -3.19 24.09 -10.68
CA LEU A 248 -3.75 24.73 -11.88
C LEU A 248 -4.26 26.12 -11.52
N ILE A 249 -3.85 27.13 -12.30
CA ILE A 249 -4.29 28.53 -12.15
C ILE A 249 -4.84 29.01 -13.50
N GLY A 250 -5.90 29.85 -13.49
CA GLY A 250 -6.46 30.50 -14.69
C GLY A 250 -7.97 30.30 -14.87
N ALA A 251 -8.56 31.00 -15.86
CA ALA A 251 -10.01 31.08 -16.08
C ALA A 251 -10.67 29.74 -16.44
N GLN A 252 -9.92 28.79 -16.99
CA GLN A 252 -10.43 27.46 -17.36
C GLN A 252 -10.27 26.40 -16.25
N THR A 253 -10.02 26.83 -15.02
CA THR A 253 -9.93 25.96 -13.86
C THR A 253 -11.23 26.00 -13.02
N PRO A 254 -11.66 24.87 -12.43
CA PRO A 254 -11.07 23.54 -12.50
C PRO A 254 -11.45 22.77 -13.78
N VAL A 255 -10.59 21.84 -14.22
CA VAL A 255 -10.86 21.02 -15.41
C VAL A 255 -11.89 19.92 -15.07
N PRO A 256 -12.91 19.67 -15.91
CA PRO A 256 -13.88 18.60 -15.69
C PRO A 256 -13.23 17.21 -15.61
N LEU A 257 -13.67 16.39 -14.64
CA LEU A 257 -13.14 15.05 -14.39
C LEU A 257 -13.13 14.15 -15.64
N ARG A 258 -14.18 14.23 -16.46
CA ARG A 258 -14.35 13.42 -17.67
C ARG A 258 -13.26 13.65 -18.73
N ASN A 259 -12.65 14.84 -18.73
CA ASN A 259 -11.62 15.22 -19.71
C ASN A 259 -10.21 14.80 -19.29
N ILE A 260 -10.06 14.00 -18.23
CA ILE A 260 -8.76 13.69 -17.62
C ILE A 260 -7.70 13.17 -18.61
N ALA A 261 -8.08 12.28 -19.53
CA ALA A 261 -7.16 11.68 -20.48
C ALA A 261 -6.72 12.67 -21.57
N ALA A 262 -7.66 13.47 -22.07
CA ALA A 262 -7.37 14.53 -23.04
C ALA A 262 -6.47 15.60 -22.41
N PHE A 263 -6.83 16.08 -21.22
CA PHE A 263 -6.04 17.06 -20.48
C PHE A 263 -4.62 16.57 -20.15
N ALA A 264 -4.47 15.31 -19.71
CA ALA A 264 -3.14 14.73 -19.50
C ALA A 264 -2.32 14.61 -20.80
N THR A 265 -3.00 14.41 -21.94
CA THR A 265 -2.38 14.34 -23.28
C THR A 265 -1.89 15.71 -23.73
N GLU A 266 -2.68 16.77 -23.54
CA GLU A 266 -2.28 18.15 -23.83
C GLU A 266 -1.05 18.56 -23.01
N LEU A 267 -1.06 18.28 -21.69
CA LEU A 267 0.09 18.51 -20.81
C LEU A 267 1.34 17.78 -21.26
N ARG A 268 1.18 16.51 -21.65
CA ARG A 268 2.26 15.69 -22.17
C ARG A 268 2.87 16.31 -23.41
N ASP A 269 2.04 16.67 -24.39
CA ASP A 269 2.49 17.11 -25.71
C ASP A 269 3.17 18.48 -25.63
N ALA A 270 2.64 19.39 -24.80
CA ALA A 270 3.29 20.66 -24.50
C ALA A 270 4.65 20.45 -23.80
N ALA A 271 4.73 19.56 -22.80
CA ALA A 271 5.99 19.26 -22.11
C ALA A 271 7.02 18.61 -23.05
N VAL A 272 6.57 17.69 -23.92
CA VAL A 272 7.40 17.07 -24.97
C VAL A 272 7.92 18.13 -25.93
N ALA A 273 7.07 19.05 -26.41
CA ALA A 273 7.51 20.10 -27.32
C ALA A 273 8.62 20.96 -26.69
N LYS A 274 8.44 21.37 -25.43
CA LYS A 274 9.42 22.15 -24.66
C LYS A 274 10.74 21.40 -24.45
N LEU A 275 10.66 20.10 -24.10
CA LEU A 275 11.83 19.25 -23.90
C LEU A 275 12.57 18.95 -25.20
N SER A 276 11.86 18.61 -26.27
CA SER A 276 12.46 18.26 -27.56
C SER A 276 13.14 19.46 -28.22
N ASP A 277 12.63 20.68 -28.01
CA ASP A 277 13.28 21.91 -28.48
C ASP A 277 14.66 22.12 -27.81
N LYS A 278 14.75 21.93 -26.49
CA LYS A 278 15.98 22.17 -25.71
C LYS A 278 16.94 21.00 -25.64
N LEU A 279 16.44 19.76 -25.69
CA LEU A 279 17.20 18.52 -25.56
C LEU A 279 17.12 17.68 -26.83
N LYS A 280 17.45 18.28 -27.98
CA LYS A 280 17.36 17.65 -29.30
C LYS A 280 18.04 16.27 -29.38
N SER A 281 19.19 16.10 -28.72
CA SER A 281 19.92 14.82 -28.66
C SER A 281 19.19 13.71 -27.90
N LYS A 282 18.15 14.04 -27.12
CA LYS A 282 17.33 13.11 -26.35
C LYS A 282 15.92 12.94 -26.89
N ALA A 283 15.60 13.45 -28.08
CA ALA A 283 14.25 13.40 -28.65
C ALA A 283 13.64 11.98 -28.63
N GLY A 284 14.41 10.96 -29.01
CA GLY A 284 13.96 9.57 -28.96
C GLY A 284 13.69 9.05 -27.53
N GLU A 285 14.47 9.47 -26.54
CA GLU A 285 14.21 9.12 -25.13
C GLU A 285 12.95 9.82 -24.61
N ILE A 286 12.75 11.08 -24.99
CA ILE A 286 11.56 11.89 -24.66
C ILE A 286 10.30 11.21 -25.21
N GLU A 287 10.30 10.82 -26.49
CA GLU A 287 9.17 10.13 -27.12
C GLU A 287 8.84 8.80 -26.40
N ARG A 288 9.84 7.97 -26.10
CA ARG A 288 9.61 6.68 -25.41
C ARG A 288 9.11 6.88 -23.96
N CYS A 289 9.68 7.84 -23.22
CA CYS A 289 9.39 8.01 -21.80
C CYS A 289 8.09 8.77 -21.52
N LEU A 290 7.74 9.78 -22.32
CA LEU A 290 6.53 10.60 -22.11
C LEU A 290 5.36 10.12 -22.98
N ILE A 291 5.57 9.95 -24.29
CA ILE A 291 4.51 9.54 -25.23
C ILE A 291 4.29 8.02 -25.18
N GLY A 292 5.38 7.26 -25.13
CA GLY A 292 5.38 5.82 -25.34
C GLY A 292 5.41 5.43 -26.82
N ARG A 293 5.80 6.34 -27.72
CA ARG A 293 6.00 6.03 -29.14
C ARG A 293 7.37 5.36 -29.30
N GLY A 294 7.40 4.24 -30.03
CA GLY A 294 8.62 3.42 -30.18
C GLY A 294 9.11 2.80 -28.87
N ALA A 295 8.27 2.76 -27.83
CA ALA A 295 8.57 2.14 -26.55
C ALA A 295 8.21 0.66 -26.57
N ASP A 296 9.07 -0.17 -26.01
CA ASP A 296 8.82 -1.60 -25.81
C ASP A 296 8.38 -1.91 -24.37
N ASP A 297 8.36 -3.19 -24.03
CA ASP A 297 7.97 -3.65 -22.70
C ASP A 297 9.00 -3.25 -21.61
N ALA A 298 10.27 -3.13 -21.96
CA ALA A 298 11.35 -2.71 -21.06
C ALA A 298 11.28 -1.20 -20.74
N ASP A 299 10.65 -0.40 -21.61
CA ASP A 299 10.43 1.02 -21.38
C ASP A 299 9.24 1.32 -20.46
N LYS A 300 8.24 0.44 -20.36
CA LYS A 300 7.06 0.62 -19.49
C LYS A 300 7.42 1.09 -18.06
N PRO A 301 8.38 0.49 -17.33
CA PRO A 301 8.78 0.95 -16.00
C PRO A 301 9.57 2.28 -15.97
N ARG A 302 10.03 2.79 -17.12
CA ARG A 302 10.80 4.04 -17.27
C ARG A 302 9.93 5.26 -17.59
N ARG A 303 8.66 5.02 -17.90
CA ARG A 303 7.73 6.05 -18.37
C ARG A 303 7.21 6.97 -17.27
N VAL A 304 7.23 8.26 -17.57
CA VAL A 304 6.66 9.30 -16.70
C VAL A 304 5.14 9.16 -16.70
N ARG A 305 4.52 9.24 -15.52
CA ARG A 305 3.05 9.25 -15.39
C ARG A 305 2.58 10.67 -15.14
N ILE A 306 1.64 11.13 -15.95
CA ILE A 306 0.97 12.42 -15.77
C ILE A 306 -0.40 12.11 -15.18
N VAL A 307 -0.59 12.51 -13.94
CA VAL A 307 -1.74 12.13 -13.12
C VAL A 307 -2.47 13.40 -12.68
N PRO A 308 -3.42 13.90 -13.49
CA PRO A 308 -4.34 14.93 -13.01
C PRO A 308 -5.09 14.40 -11.79
N LEU A 309 -5.15 15.20 -10.71
CA LEU A 309 -5.71 14.82 -9.43
C LEU A 309 -7.08 15.50 -9.22
N PRO A 310 -8.17 14.71 -9.25
CA PRO A 310 -9.49 15.14 -8.81
C PRO A 310 -9.51 15.68 -7.37
N SER A 311 -10.39 16.62 -7.07
CA SER A 311 -10.58 17.06 -5.67
C SER A 311 -11.49 16.08 -4.91
N ILE A 312 -10.98 15.45 -3.85
CA ILE A 312 -11.62 14.41 -3.04
C ILE A 312 -11.30 14.63 -1.56
N GLY A 313 -11.94 13.88 -0.66
CA GLY A 313 -11.63 13.90 0.77
C GLY A 313 -12.48 14.84 1.62
N HIS A 314 -13.42 15.55 1.00
CA HIS A 314 -14.42 16.37 1.70
C HIS A 314 -15.81 16.12 1.08
N PRO A 315 -16.90 15.98 1.86
CA PRO A 315 -18.24 15.64 1.33
C PRO A 315 -18.75 16.63 0.27
N LYS A 316 -18.39 17.92 0.42
CA LYS A 316 -18.78 18.96 -0.54
C LYS A 316 -17.87 19.06 -1.77
N ALA A 317 -16.72 18.37 -1.79
CA ALA A 317 -15.79 18.43 -2.91
C ALA A 317 -16.46 18.00 -4.22
N SER A 318 -16.24 18.77 -5.28
CA SER A 318 -16.53 18.37 -6.66
C SER A 318 -15.24 17.75 -7.23
N PRO A 319 -15.30 16.56 -7.85
CA PRO A 319 -14.10 15.84 -8.31
C PRO A 319 -13.47 16.45 -9.58
N ALA A 320 -13.71 17.74 -9.84
CA ALA A 320 -12.96 18.49 -10.84
C ALA A 320 -11.46 18.54 -10.48
N ILE A 321 -10.64 18.59 -11.53
CA ILE A 321 -9.19 18.53 -11.48
C ILE A 321 -8.66 19.93 -11.19
N ARG A 322 -7.83 20.03 -10.15
CA ARG A 322 -7.17 21.29 -9.73
C ARG A 322 -5.66 21.17 -9.63
N ARG A 323 -5.14 19.95 -9.74
CA ARG A 323 -3.73 19.63 -9.54
C ARG A 323 -3.30 18.58 -10.52
N VAL A 324 -2.01 18.54 -10.81
CA VAL A 324 -1.37 17.51 -11.61
C VAL A 324 -0.19 16.97 -10.84
N LEU A 325 -0.17 15.67 -10.61
CA LEU A 325 0.99 14.95 -10.12
C LEU A 325 1.74 14.36 -11.32
N VAL A 326 3.02 14.67 -11.43
CA VAL A 326 3.93 14.03 -12.39
C VAL A 326 4.84 13.08 -11.61
N GLU A 327 4.70 11.78 -11.86
CA GLU A 327 5.56 10.74 -11.26
C GLU A 327 6.63 10.31 -12.26
N ILE A 328 7.89 10.52 -11.89
CA ILE A 328 9.07 10.13 -12.66
C ILE A 328 9.63 8.87 -12.01
N PRO A 329 9.56 7.70 -12.68
CA PRO A 329 10.07 6.48 -12.11
C PRO A 329 11.61 6.54 -11.99
N PRO A 330 12.20 5.82 -11.03
CA PRO A 330 13.65 5.87 -10.81
C PRO A 330 14.50 5.35 -11.97
N ALA A 331 13.89 4.51 -12.84
CA ALA A 331 14.50 3.98 -14.05
C ALA A 331 14.36 4.93 -15.26
N CYS A 332 13.72 6.09 -15.10
CA CYS A 332 13.58 7.08 -16.17
C CYS A 332 14.96 7.66 -16.54
N PRO A 333 15.35 7.68 -17.83
CA PRO A 333 16.62 8.28 -18.26
C PRO A 333 16.62 9.82 -18.21
N LEU A 334 15.44 10.45 -18.24
CA LEU A 334 15.30 11.90 -18.15
C LEU A 334 15.58 12.37 -16.71
N ARG A 335 16.27 13.51 -16.57
CA ARG A 335 16.53 14.07 -15.23
C ARG A 335 15.23 14.66 -14.67
N ALA A 336 15.04 14.50 -13.37
CA ALA A 336 13.88 15.06 -12.69
C ALA A 336 13.79 16.59 -12.84
N ASP A 337 14.92 17.30 -12.81
CA ASP A 337 14.98 18.76 -13.00
C ASP A 337 14.51 19.18 -14.39
N ASP A 338 14.90 18.43 -15.44
CA ASP A 338 14.50 18.71 -16.82
C ASP A 338 12.98 18.55 -16.97
N VAL A 339 12.41 17.48 -16.39
CA VAL A 339 10.96 17.26 -16.38
C VAL A 339 10.26 18.33 -15.54
N ALA A 340 10.79 18.71 -14.38
CA ALA A 340 10.21 19.77 -13.56
C ALA A 340 10.16 21.11 -14.30
N TRP A 341 11.25 21.48 -14.98
CA TRP A 341 11.31 22.67 -15.83
C TRP A 341 10.31 22.62 -16.99
N ALA A 342 10.12 21.43 -17.59
CA ALA A 342 9.19 21.26 -18.69
C ALA A 342 7.74 21.55 -18.28
N PHE A 343 7.31 21.05 -17.12
CA PHE A 343 5.95 21.23 -16.60
C PHE A 343 5.74 22.55 -15.85
N SER A 344 6.79 23.17 -15.30
CA SER A 344 6.70 24.44 -14.59
C SER A 344 6.41 25.59 -15.57
N GLY A 345 5.40 26.39 -15.26
CA GLY A 345 4.97 27.53 -16.08
C GLY A 345 4.47 27.09 -17.46
N LEU A 346 3.93 25.87 -17.57
CA LEU A 346 3.42 25.35 -18.83
C LEU A 346 2.04 25.96 -19.12
N GLU A 347 1.96 26.67 -20.24
CA GLU A 347 0.76 27.34 -20.75
C GLU A 347 0.09 26.42 -21.79
N LEU A 348 -1.15 26.02 -21.53
CA LEU A 348 -1.88 25.09 -22.43
C LEU A 348 -2.77 25.79 -23.45
N ILE A 349 -3.21 27.01 -23.16
CA ILE A 349 -4.14 27.76 -24.00
C ILE A 349 -3.56 29.18 -24.15
N PRO A 350 -3.25 29.63 -25.37
CA PRO A 350 -2.78 30.99 -25.59
C PRO A 350 -3.86 31.99 -25.17
N ALA A 351 -3.44 33.10 -24.56
CA ALA A 351 -4.31 34.21 -24.20
C ALA A 351 -5.17 34.64 -25.40
N ARG A 352 -6.48 34.76 -25.21
CA ARG A 352 -7.36 35.47 -26.13
C ARG A 352 -7.55 36.88 -25.59
N ILE A 353 -7.35 37.88 -26.44
CA ILE A 353 -7.74 39.25 -26.12
C ILE A 353 -9.22 39.34 -26.46
N ASN A 354 -10.05 39.69 -25.48
CA ASN A 354 -11.43 40.07 -25.75
C ASN A 354 -11.42 41.39 -26.51
N GLU A 355 -11.77 41.35 -27.81
CA GLU A 355 -11.72 42.51 -28.71
C GLU A 355 -12.69 43.63 -28.31
N GLU A 356 -13.72 43.33 -27.50
CA GLU A 356 -14.70 44.32 -27.02
C GLU A 356 -14.30 44.99 -25.70
N THR A 357 -13.62 44.26 -24.79
CA THR A 357 -13.26 44.77 -23.45
C THR A 357 -11.77 45.09 -23.28
N GLY A 358 -10.91 44.63 -24.18
CA GLY A 358 -9.46 44.72 -24.06
C GLY A 358 -8.86 43.82 -22.96
N GLU A 359 -9.68 42.99 -22.30
CA GLU A 359 -9.24 42.07 -21.26
C GLU A 359 -8.59 40.81 -21.87
N ILE A 360 -7.49 40.36 -21.27
CA ILE A 360 -6.86 39.08 -21.61
C ILE A 360 -7.59 37.98 -20.85
N ASP A 361 -8.21 37.03 -21.56
CA ASP A 361 -8.75 35.81 -20.93
C ASP A 361 -7.60 35.05 -20.25
N GLU A 362 -7.68 34.89 -18.93
CA GLU A 362 -6.61 34.32 -18.12
C GLU A 362 -6.27 32.89 -18.55
N GLN A 363 -4.99 32.67 -18.86
CA GLN A 363 -4.43 31.40 -19.35
C GLN A 363 -4.42 30.32 -18.28
N LEU A 364 -4.64 29.06 -18.67
CA LEU A 364 -4.41 27.92 -17.78
C LEU A 364 -2.91 27.63 -17.70
N THR A 365 -2.34 27.79 -16.50
CA THR A 365 -0.91 27.61 -16.22
C THR A 365 -0.68 26.62 -15.08
N LEU A 366 0.40 25.84 -15.16
CA LEU A 366 0.90 24.98 -14.08
C LEU A 366 1.93 25.71 -13.21
N THR A 367 1.65 25.79 -11.89
CA THR A 367 2.62 26.26 -10.90
C THR A 367 2.98 25.17 -9.91
N SER A 368 4.20 25.16 -9.38
CA SER A 368 4.60 24.18 -8.36
C SER A 368 3.73 24.33 -7.10
N ALA A 369 3.16 23.23 -6.62
CA ALA A 369 2.27 23.25 -5.48
C ALA A 369 3.04 23.26 -4.16
N ALA A 370 2.76 24.24 -3.30
CA ALA A 370 3.29 24.28 -1.93
C ALA A 370 2.56 23.29 -0.99
N ASP A 371 1.26 23.09 -1.18
CA ASP A 371 0.45 22.21 -0.33
C ASP A 371 0.32 20.80 -0.92
N ARG A 372 0.98 19.84 -0.26
CA ARG A 372 0.97 18.42 -0.65
C ARG A 372 -0.07 17.58 0.10
N ARG A 373 -0.85 18.15 1.03
CA ARG A 373 -1.81 17.39 1.87
C ARG A 373 -2.82 16.61 1.05
N MET A 374 -3.15 17.09 -0.15
CA MET A 374 -4.03 16.42 -1.10
C MET A 374 -3.57 14.99 -1.45
N LEU A 375 -2.26 14.77 -1.53
CA LEU A 375 -1.67 13.48 -1.87
C LEU A 375 -2.04 12.38 -0.86
N ARG A 376 -2.31 12.75 0.40
CA ARG A 376 -2.77 11.81 1.45
C ARG A 376 -4.11 11.18 1.12
N HIS A 377 -4.96 11.84 0.34
CA HIS A 377 -6.23 11.25 -0.10
C HIS A 377 -6.03 10.18 -1.18
N TYR A 378 -4.87 10.13 -1.82
CA TYR A 378 -4.48 9.14 -2.83
C TYR A 378 -3.58 8.03 -2.29
N GLY A 379 -3.34 7.99 -0.97
CA GLY A 379 -2.46 6.99 -0.36
C GLY A 379 -0.98 7.34 -0.40
N ILE A 380 -0.63 8.52 -0.90
CA ILE A 380 0.74 9.06 -0.92
C ILE A 380 1.00 9.80 0.39
N GLU A 381 2.23 9.72 0.94
CA GLU A 381 2.62 10.44 2.16
C GLU A 381 1.70 10.14 3.38
N ARG A 382 0.99 9.01 3.34
CA ARG A 382 0.22 8.51 4.47
C ARG A 382 1.11 7.66 5.35
N THR A 383 0.95 7.83 6.66
CA THR A 383 1.55 6.97 7.67
C THR A 383 1.00 5.55 7.68
N ALA A 384 -0.24 5.33 7.22
CA ALA A 384 -0.88 4.02 7.19
C ALA A 384 -1.35 3.63 5.77
N PRO A 385 -0.91 2.47 5.24
CA PRO A 385 -1.37 1.93 3.97
C PRO A 385 -2.83 1.42 4.03
N SER A 386 -3.41 1.05 2.89
CA SER A 386 -4.82 0.62 2.78
C SER A 386 -4.96 -0.73 2.07
N ARG A 387 -5.84 -1.58 2.60
CA ARG A 387 -6.23 -2.85 1.94
C ARG A 387 -7.29 -2.65 0.86
N LEU A 388 -8.16 -1.65 1.01
CA LEU A 388 -9.29 -1.44 0.09
C LEU A 388 -9.06 -0.20 -0.76
N TRP A 389 -9.22 -0.34 -2.07
CA TRP A 389 -9.01 0.70 -3.06
C TRP A 389 -10.17 0.74 -4.05
N ARG A 390 -10.57 1.95 -4.45
CA ARG A 390 -11.64 2.17 -5.45
C ARG A 390 -11.19 3.17 -6.49
N THR A 391 -11.53 2.92 -7.75
CA THR A 391 -11.26 3.88 -8.83
C THR A 391 -12.09 5.15 -8.69
N ILE A 392 -11.43 6.29 -8.86
CA ILE A 392 -12.07 7.59 -9.12
C ILE A 392 -12.31 7.74 -10.62
N THR A 393 -11.30 7.40 -11.42
CA THR A 393 -11.40 7.36 -12.89
C THR A 393 -11.37 5.91 -13.36
N PRO A 394 -12.21 5.53 -14.34
CA PRO A 394 -12.31 4.14 -14.76
C PRO A 394 -10.98 3.64 -15.32
N ALA A 395 -10.66 2.38 -15.08
CA ALA A 395 -9.52 1.70 -15.65
C ALA A 395 -9.82 1.30 -17.10
N ALA A 396 -8.90 1.60 -18.02
CA ALA A 396 -8.94 1.08 -19.39
C ALA A 396 -8.41 -0.36 -19.40
N LEU A 397 -9.31 -1.33 -19.50
CA LEU A 397 -9.02 -2.76 -19.44
C LEU A 397 -9.04 -3.38 -20.84
N SER A 398 -8.36 -4.50 -21.04
CA SER A 398 -8.44 -5.26 -22.30
C SER A 398 -9.80 -5.95 -22.52
N ALA A 399 -10.58 -6.12 -21.45
CA ALA A 399 -11.93 -6.70 -21.52
C ALA A 399 -12.96 -5.68 -22.02
N ALA A 400 -13.40 -5.85 -23.26
CA ALA A 400 -14.48 -5.07 -23.84
C ALA A 400 -15.87 -5.63 -23.45
N ARG A 401 -16.84 -4.71 -23.34
CA ARG A 401 -18.24 -5.02 -23.02
C ARG A 401 -19.15 -4.66 -24.19
N ARG A 402 -20.10 -5.54 -24.56
CA ARG A 402 -21.17 -5.19 -25.51
C ARG A 402 -22.05 -4.07 -24.94
N ARG A 403 -22.43 -3.07 -25.72
CA ARG A 403 -23.38 -2.02 -25.27
C ARG A 403 -24.73 -2.25 -25.93
N ILE A 404 -25.79 -2.12 -25.15
CA ILE A 404 -27.16 -1.96 -25.65
C ILE A 404 -27.47 -0.46 -25.57
N PRO A 405 -27.62 0.25 -26.71
CA PRO A 405 -28.05 1.64 -26.70
C PRO A 405 -29.41 1.80 -26.00
N PRO A 406 -29.65 2.87 -25.23
CA PRO A 406 -30.94 3.09 -24.57
C PRO A 406 -32.14 3.06 -25.53
N GLN A 407 -31.91 3.46 -26.79
CA GLN A 407 -32.90 3.55 -27.86
C GLN A 407 -33.23 2.20 -28.54
N LYS A 408 -32.48 1.11 -28.24
CA LYS A 408 -32.65 -0.24 -28.80
C LYS A 408 -32.89 -1.27 -27.68
N ARG A 409 -33.83 -0.99 -26.78
CA ARG A 409 -34.23 -1.93 -25.73
C ARG A 409 -35.49 -2.68 -26.18
N SER A 410 -35.35 -3.64 -27.09
CA SER A 410 -36.33 -4.73 -27.22
C SER A 410 -35.99 -5.81 -26.18
N ASP A 411 -36.95 -6.65 -25.81
CA ASP A 411 -36.71 -7.77 -24.88
C ASP A 411 -35.69 -8.79 -25.43
N GLU A 412 -35.55 -8.88 -26.76
CA GLU A 412 -34.56 -9.74 -27.44
C GLU A 412 -33.11 -9.21 -27.33
N ASP A 413 -32.93 -7.91 -27.11
CA ASP A 413 -31.62 -7.26 -26.97
C ASP A 413 -31.10 -7.26 -25.52
N LEU A 414 -31.89 -7.74 -24.54
CA LEU A 414 -31.49 -7.75 -23.13
C LEU A 414 -30.33 -8.74 -22.88
N LYS A 415 -29.29 -8.23 -22.22
CA LYS A 415 -28.17 -9.07 -21.79
C LYS A 415 -28.61 -10.10 -20.77
N SER A 416 -28.39 -11.37 -21.11
CA SER A 416 -28.58 -12.47 -20.17
C SER A 416 -27.63 -12.34 -18.97
N GLY A 417 -28.05 -12.86 -17.81
CA GLY A 417 -27.20 -12.96 -16.61
C GLY A 417 -25.85 -13.66 -16.89
N PRO A 418 -25.81 -14.79 -17.62
CA PRO A 418 -24.56 -15.45 -18.01
C PRO A 418 -23.63 -14.60 -18.89
N GLU A 419 -24.17 -13.80 -19.82
CA GLU A 419 -23.35 -12.86 -20.60
C GLU A 419 -22.70 -11.82 -19.70
N ARG A 420 -23.47 -11.19 -18.80
CA ARG A 420 -22.94 -10.21 -17.85
C ARG A 420 -21.87 -10.82 -16.95
N ALA A 421 -22.09 -12.01 -16.42
CA ALA A 421 -21.12 -12.72 -15.58
C ALA A 421 -19.83 -13.10 -16.34
N ARG A 422 -19.91 -13.37 -17.65
CA ARG A 422 -18.71 -13.59 -18.50
C ARG A 422 -17.92 -12.30 -18.69
N GLU A 423 -18.59 -11.19 -18.98
CA GLU A 423 -17.94 -9.87 -19.14
C GLU A 423 -17.26 -9.42 -17.84
N GLU A 424 -17.93 -9.57 -16.69
CA GLU A 424 -17.37 -9.22 -15.39
C GLU A 424 -16.16 -10.11 -15.04
N ARG A 425 -16.20 -11.42 -15.34
CA ARG A 425 -15.06 -12.32 -15.16
C ARG A 425 -13.87 -11.94 -16.05
N ALA A 426 -14.11 -11.60 -17.31
CA ALA A 426 -13.07 -11.14 -18.23
C ALA A 426 -12.43 -9.83 -17.75
N ALA A 427 -13.25 -8.88 -17.26
CA ALA A 427 -12.75 -7.64 -16.68
C ALA A 427 -11.92 -7.90 -15.40
N ILE A 428 -12.35 -8.79 -14.51
CA ILE A 428 -11.58 -9.19 -13.32
C ILE A 428 -10.22 -9.80 -13.71
N ALA A 429 -10.17 -10.66 -14.73
CA ALA A 429 -8.91 -11.22 -15.23
C ALA A 429 -8.00 -10.13 -15.80
N SER A 430 -8.56 -9.17 -16.54
CA SER A 430 -7.83 -8.02 -17.06
C SER A 430 -7.31 -7.10 -15.95
N VAL A 431 -8.04 -6.90 -14.85
CA VAL A 431 -7.55 -6.18 -13.66
C VAL A 431 -6.32 -6.86 -13.06
N ARG A 432 -6.30 -8.20 -12.96
CA ARG A 432 -5.12 -8.94 -12.46
C ARG A 432 -3.89 -8.72 -13.34
N ALA A 433 -4.06 -8.73 -14.67
CA ALA A 433 -2.98 -8.40 -15.59
C ALA A 433 -2.52 -6.94 -15.44
N ALA A 434 -3.48 -6.01 -15.32
CA ALA A 434 -3.20 -4.60 -15.14
C ALA A 434 -2.44 -4.28 -13.83
N LEU A 435 -2.72 -5.01 -12.75
CA LEU A 435 -1.96 -4.91 -11.49
C LEU A 435 -0.50 -5.33 -11.68
N ARG A 436 -0.25 -6.46 -12.36
CA ARG A 436 1.12 -6.89 -12.70
C ARG A 436 1.85 -5.85 -13.53
N HIS A 437 1.19 -5.30 -14.55
CA HIS A 437 1.76 -4.22 -15.39
C HIS A 437 2.02 -2.92 -14.63
N ALA A 438 1.33 -2.70 -13.50
CA ALA A 438 1.57 -1.57 -12.61
C ALA A 438 2.69 -1.82 -11.58
N GLY A 439 3.27 -3.02 -11.56
CA GLY A 439 4.26 -3.44 -10.56
C GLY A 439 3.66 -3.92 -9.23
N MET A 440 2.33 -4.03 -9.13
CA MET A 440 1.63 -4.44 -7.92
C MET A 440 1.62 -5.97 -7.82
N ARG A 441 2.47 -6.52 -6.95
CA ARG A 441 2.61 -7.96 -6.72
C ARG A 441 1.88 -8.46 -5.45
N ALA A 442 1.27 -7.56 -4.68
CA ALA A 442 0.52 -7.90 -3.48
C ALA A 442 -0.65 -8.85 -3.77
N ARG A 443 -0.86 -9.81 -2.86
CA ARG A 443 -1.97 -10.77 -3.00
C ARG A 443 -3.32 -10.05 -2.95
N VAL A 444 -4.18 -10.37 -3.90
CA VAL A 444 -5.54 -9.81 -4.01
C VAL A 444 -6.58 -10.81 -3.51
N ASP A 445 -7.33 -10.41 -2.49
CA ASP A 445 -8.42 -11.20 -1.91
C ASP A 445 -9.71 -11.07 -2.71
N ARG A 446 -10.02 -9.86 -3.19
CA ARG A 446 -11.26 -9.59 -3.92
C ARG A 446 -11.09 -8.50 -4.96
N ILE A 447 -11.74 -8.68 -6.11
CA ILE A 447 -11.90 -7.67 -7.17
C ILE A 447 -13.39 -7.54 -7.47
N ARG A 448 -13.88 -6.31 -7.57
CA ARG A 448 -15.22 -6.01 -8.11
C ARG A 448 -15.08 -5.01 -9.26
N VAL A 449 -15.92 -5.17 -10.27
CA VAL A 449 -15.98 -4.29 -11.43
C VAL A 449 -17.40 -3.80 -11.66
N GLN A 450 -17.57 -2.53 -12.02
CA GLN A 450 -18.86 -1.94 -12.36
C GLN A 450 -18.71 -0.75 -13.32
N ARG A 451 -19.83 -0.23 -13.82
CA ARG A 451 -19.86 0.91 -14.76
C ARG A 451 -20.18 2.22 -14.05
N GLU A 452 -20.93 2.13 -12.97
CA GLU A 452 -21.32 3.21 -12.10
C GLU A 452 -20.11 3.65 -11.25
N PRO A 453 -19.97 4.96 -10.97
CA PRO A 453 -18.92 5.42 -10.06
C PRO A 453 -19.16 4.89 -8.66
N TRP A 454 -18.09 4.78 -7.87
CA TRP A 454 -18.19 4.45 -6.45
C TRP A 454 -18.62 5.64 -5.59
N ALA A 455 -18.25 6.86 -5.99
CA ALA A 455 -18.58 8.09 -5.28
C ALA A 455 -19.86 8.71 -5.85
N ALA A 456 -20.69 9.30 -4.97
CA ALA A 456 -21.96 9.93 -5.36
C ALA A 456 -21.80 11.05 -6.40
N LYS A 457 -20.69 11.80 -6.36
CA LYS A 457 -20.35 12.87 -7.32
C LYS A 457 -19.44 12.41 -8.46
N GLY A 458 -19.17 11.11 -8.57
CA GLY A 458 -18.37 10.55 -9.66
C GLY A 458 -19.14 10.55 -10.98
N ALA A 459 -18.44 10.25 -12.07
CA ALA A 459 -19.04 10.06 -13.39
C ALA A 459 -19.05 8.58 -13.78
N ARG A 460 -20.04 8.15 -14.57
CA ARG A 460 -20.05 6.78 -15.11
C ARG A 460 -18.85 6.56 -16.03
N ALA A 461 -18.40 5.32 -16.14
CA ALA A 461 -17.24 4.97 -16.94
C ALA A 461 -17.36 5.39 -18.42
N GLU A 462 -18.57 5.39 -18.99
CA GLU A 462 -18.80 5.81 -20.38
C GLU A 462 -18.52 7.30 -20.63
N ALA A 463 -18.64 8.14 -19.60
CA ALA A 463 -18.43 9.58 -19.72
C ALA A 463 -16.95 9.96 -19.86
N PHE A 464 -16.03 9.00 -19.68
CA PHE A 464 -14.59 9.18 -19.83
C PHE A 464 -14.07 8.74 -21.21
N GLU A 465 -14.96 8.39 -22.14
CA GLU A 465 -14.58 8.22 -23.55
C GLU A 465 -14.19 9.60 -24.11
N PRO A 466 -12.95 9.76 -24.62
CA PRO A 466 -12.50 11.01 -25.22
C PRO A 466 -13.27 11.33 -26.51
N ASP A 467 -13.42 12.62 -26.81
CA ASP A 467 -13.96 13.08 -28.09
C ASP A 467 -12.92 12.98 -29.22
N ASP A 468 -11.63 13.08 -28.88
CA ASP A 468 -10.51 12.87 -29.79
C ASP A 468 -10.47 11.43 -30.33
N GLU A 469 -10.46 11.25 -31.65
CA GLU A 469 -10.61 9.94 -32.29
C GLU A 469 -9.42 8.99 -32.01
N GLU A 470 -8.19 9.49 -31.89
CA GLU A 470 -7.02 8.67 -31.57
C GLU A 470 -7.12 8.14 -30.13
N LEU A 471 -7.42 9.03 -29.17
CA LEU A 471 -7.62 8.66 -27.78
C LEU A 471 -8.84 7.77 -27.58
N LYS A 472 -9.92 7.99 -28.34
CA LYS A 472 -11.15 7.17 -28.31
C LYS A 472 -10.92 5.74 -28.75
N GLN A 473 -10.08 5.51 -29.76
CA GLN A 473 -9.67 4.16 -30.15
C GLN A 473 -8.94 3.43 -28.99
N ARG A 474 -8.09 4.15 -28.24
CA ARG A 474 -7.39 3.60 -27.07
C ARG A 474 -8.30 3.42 -25.85
N PHE A 475 -9.19 4.38 -25.60
CA PHE A 475 -10.00 4.50 -24.38
C PHE A 475 -11.50 4.44 -24.67
N SER A 476 -11.90 3.53 -25.56
CA SER A 476 -13.30 3.30 -25.86
C SER A 476 -14.09 2.99 -24.59
N LYS A 477 -15.31 3.55 -24.48
CA LYS A 477 -16.23 3.29 -23.37
C LYS A 477 -16.45 1.80 -23.12
N HIS A 478 -16.36 0.95 -24.15
CA HIS A 478 -16.51 -0.50 -24.02
C HIS A 478 -15.48 -1.15 -23.09
N ARG A 479 -14.32 -0.52 -22.91
CA ARG A 479 -13.16 -1.02 -22.16
C ARG A 479 -12.97 -0.37 -20.79
N LEU A 480 -13.70 0.70 -20.49
CA LEU A 480 -13.54 1.50 -19.27
C LEU A 480 -14.35 0.94 -18.10
N TRP A 481 -13.72 0.49 -17.01
CA TRP A 481 -14.46 -0.07 -15.86
C TRP A 481 -14.07 0.63 -14.54
N HIS A 482 -15.04 0.87 -13.66
CA HIS A 482 -14.73 1.16 -12.27
C HIS A 482 -14.37 -0.13 -11.54
N VAL A 483 -13.33 -0.07 -10.71
CA VAL A 483 -12.74 -1.24 -10.05
C VAL A 483 -12.65 -0.98 -8.55
N GLU A 484 -13.01 -1.98 -7.74
CA GLU A 484 -12.68 -2.06 -6.32
C GLU A 484 -11.73 -3.25 -6.12
N ILE A 485 -10.64 -3.03 -5.37
CA ILE A 485 -9.63 -4.04 -5.08
C ILE A 485 -9.45 -4.13 -3.58
N ALA A 486 -9.53 -5.35 -3.04
CA ALA A 486 -9.14 -5.68 -1.68
C ALA A 486 -7.85 -6.52 -1.71
N PHE A 487 -6.77 -5.97 -1.19
CA PHE A 487 -5.50 -6.66 -1.00
C PHE A 487 -5.47 -7.37 0.37
N ALA A 488 -4.78 -8.50 0.44
CA ALA A 488 -4.51 -9.22 1.68
C ALA A 488 -3.62 -8.38 2.61
N GLU A 489 -2.61 -7.73 2.03
CA GLU A 489 -1.67 -6.84 2.69
C GLU A 489 -1.99 -5.38 2.32
N PRO A 490 -1.80 -4.42 3.24
CA PRO A 490 -2.14 -3.03 2.96
C PRO A 490 -1.10 -2.38 2.04
N GLU A 491 -1.57 -1.68 1.01
CA GLU A 491 -0.74 -1.04 -0.02
C GLU A 491 -0.68 0.49 0.12
N HIS A 492 0.40 1.09 -0.40
CA HIS A 492 0.58 2.54 -0.51
C HIS A 492 0.18 3.06 -1.89
N GLY A 493 -0.06 4.38 -1.97
CA GLY A 493 -0.42 5.04 -3.22
C GLY A 493 0.74 5.76 -3.94
N PRO A 494 0.44 6.33 -5.12
CA PRO A 494 -0.86 6.26 -5.79
C PRO A 494 -1.02 4.92 -6.51
N LEU A 495 -2.26 4.43 -6.57
CA LEU A 495 -2.59 3.22 -7.31
C LEU A 495 -3.26 3.63 -8.64
N LEU A 496 -2.61 3.29 -9.75
CA LEU A 496 -3.12 3.49 -11.11
C LEU A 496 -2.99 2.18 -11.90
N ILE A 497 -4.07 1.74 -12.53
CA ILE A 497 -4.11 0.48 -13.28
C ILE A 497 -4.68 0.66 -14.68
N GLY A 498 -4.34 -0.27 -15.57
CA GLY A 498 -4.84 -0.30 -16.95
C GLY A 498 -3.96 0.48 -17.92
N ASP A 499 -4.40 0.54 -19.18
CA ASP A 499 -3.60 1.11 -20.28
C ASP A 499 -3.52 2.64 -20.22
N GLY A 500 -4.49 3.28 -19.57
CA GLY A 500 -4.54 4.73 -19.39
C GLY A 500 -3.82 5.24 -18.14
N ARG A 501 -3.06 4.39 -17.43
CA ARG A 501 -2.34 4.75 -16.18
C ARG A 501 -1.31 5.88 -16.32
N TYR A 502 -0.86 6.18 -17.54
CA TYR A 502 0.07 7.28 -17.83
C TYR A 502 -0.64 8.61 -18.09
N LEU A 503 -1.97 8.59 -18.24
CA LEU A 503 -2.83 9.73 -18.62
C LEU A 503 -3.98 9.91 -17.61
N GLY A 504 -3.79 9.48 -16.36
CA GLY A 504 -4.75 9.69 -15.27
C GLY A 504 -6.00 8.78 -15.24
N LEU A 505 -6.16 7.84 -16.18
CA LEU A 505 -7.20 6.81 -16.10
C LEU A 505 -6.78 5.67 -15.16
N GLY A 506 -7.77 5.01 -14.57
CA GLY A 506 -7.57 3.94 -13.58
C GLY A 506 -7.01 4.43 -12.24
N LEU A 507 -7.09 5.74 -11.97
CA LEU A 507 -6.65 6.33 -10.70
C LEU A 507 -7.57 5.87 -9.57
N MET A 508 -6.97 5.36 -8.50
CA MET A 508 -7.69 4.84 -7.33
C MET A 508 -7.38 5.66 -6.08
N HIS A 509 -8.35 5.71 -5.17
CA HIS A 509 -8.14 6.17 -3.80
C HIS A 509 -8.23 5.02 -2.80
N PRO A 510 -7.49 5.10 -1.67
CA PRO A 510 -7.71 4.20 -0.54
C PRO A 510 -9.08 4.48 0.08
N VAL A 511 -9.87 3.43 0.32
CA VAL A 511 -11.12 3.55 1.08
C VAL A 511 -10.76 3.52 2.56
N ARG A 512 -11.07 4.60 3.27
CA ARG A 512 -10.88 4.65 4.72
C ARG A 512 -11.93 3.75 5.37
N ARG A 513 -11.54 2.54 5.78
CA ARG A 513 -12.26 1.87 6.87
C ARG A 513 -11.91 2.63 8.13
N LEU A 514 -12.91 3.23 8.80
CA LEU A 514 -12.70 3.72 10.15
C LEU A 514 -12.29 2.51 11.00
N ALA A 515 -11.08 2.52 11.55
CA ALA A 515 -10.67 1.47 12.47
C ALA A 515 -11.72 1.37 13.58
N GLY A 516 -12.24 0.17 13.85
CA GLY A 516 -13.34 -0.03 14.79
C GLY A 516 -14.75 0.01 14.20
N VAL A 517 -14.90 -0.04 12.88
CA VAL A 517 -16.19 -0.33 12.23
C VAL A 517 -16.05 -1.61 11.42
N HIS A 518 -16.74 -2.66 11.84
CA HIS A 518 -16.86 -3.91 11.07
C HIS A 518 -18.30 -4.07 10.60
N ALA A 519 -18.47 -4.37 9.32
CA ALA A 519 -19.78 -4.55 8.70
C ALA A 519 -19.87 -5.89 7.99
N PHE A 520 -21.01 -6.56 8.13
CA PHE A 520 -21.29 -7.84 7.49
C PHE A 520 -22.66 -7.79 6.82
N GLN A 521 -22.70 -8.08 5.53
CA GLN A 521 -23.93 -8.28 4.79
C GLN A 521 -24.47 -9.67 5.11
N ILE A 522 -25.76 -9.78 5.40
CA ILE A 522 -26.45 -11.07 5.47
C ILE A 522 -26.75 -11.49 4.03
N VAL A 523 -26.07 -12.53 3.56
CA VAL A 523 -26.22 -13.06 2.19
C VAL A 523 -27.20 -14.23 2.12
N GLU A 524 -27.44 -14.91 3.26
CA GLU A 524 -28.33 -16.06 3.37
C GLU A 524 -28.92 -16.14 4.80
N GLY A 525 -30.17 -16.58 4.92
CA GLY A 525 -30.94 -16.60 6.17
C GLY A 525 -31.87 -15.40 6.33
N SER A 526 -32.98 -15.57 7.07
CA SER A 526 -33.97 -14.51 7.31
C SER A 526 -33.93 -14.02 8.75
N ALA A 527 -33.82 -12.70 8.90
CA ALA A 527 -33.75 -12.01 10.19
C ALA A 527 -34.90 -10.98 10.36
N GLU A 528 -35.79 -10.85 9.37
CA GLU A 528 -36.75 -9.75 9.28
C GLU A 528 -37.88 -9.81 10.31
N ARG A 529 -38.22 -11.02 10.81
CA ARG A 529 -39.32 -11.25 11.76
C ARG A 529 -38.85 -11.45 13.20
N VAL A 530 -37.56 -11.20 13.48
CA VAL A 530 -36.96 -11.44 14.79
C VAL A 530 -36.63 -10.11 15.44
N ASP A 531 -36.88 -9.99 16.74
CA ASP A 531 -36.45 -8.84 17.53
C ASP A 531 -34.95 -8.58 17.30
N PRO A 532 -34.55 -7.38 16.80
CA PRO A 532 -33.16 -7.02 16.59
C PRO A 532 -32.25 -7.31 17.79
N ALA A 533 -32.76 -7.21 19.02
CA ALA A 533 -32.00 -7.50 20.24
C ALA A 533 -31.53 -8.96 20.33
N VAL A 534 -32.27 -9.92 19.75
CA VAL A 534 -31.87 -11.33 19.70
C VAL A 534 -30.63 -11.50 18.81
N ILE A 535 -30.64 -10.84 17.66
CA ILE A 535 -29.57 -10.90 16.66
C ILE A 535 -28.31 -10.23 17.20
N THR A 536 -28.41 -9.02 17.77
CA THR A 536 -27.26 -8.28 18.32
C THR A 536 -26.64 -8.98 19.52
N ARG A 537 -27.45 -9.61 20.40
CA ARG A 537 -26.95 -10.45 21.49
C ARG A 537 -26.23 -11.69 20.98
N ALA A 538 -26.74 -12.35 19.94
CA ALA A 538 -26.05 -13.47 19.31
C ALA A 538 -24.73 -13.03 18.67
N LEU A 539 -24.74 -11.90 17.95
CA LEU A 539 -23.56 -11.30 17.37
C LEU A 539 -22.50 -11.01 18.44
N ARG A 540 -22.89 -10.38 19.55
CA ARG A 540 -21.99 -10.14 20.69
C ARG A 540 -21.34 -11.42 21.20
N ARG A 541 -22.13 -12.47 21.47
CA ARG A 541 -21.60 -13.76 21.95
C ARG A 541 -20.63 -14.39 20.94
N ALA A 542 -20.97 -14.36 19.66
CA ALA A 542 -20.12 -14.90 18.59
C ALA A 542 -18.78 -14.13 18.51
N VAL A 543 -18.82 -12.80 18.59
CA VAL A 543 -17.61 -11.95 18.57
C VAL A 543 -16.74 -12.26 19.79
N MET A 544 -17.31 -12.35 20.98
CA MET A 544 -16.56 -12.72 22.19
C MET A 544 -15.91 -14.11 22.06
N ALA A 545 -16.65 -15.12 21.60
CA ALA A 545 -16.12 -16.47 21.43
C ALA A 545 -14.93 -16.50 20.46
N ARG A 546 -15.05 -15.81 19.33
CA ARG A 546 -13.98 -15.75 18.31
C ARG A 546 -12.74 -15.00 18.79
N VAL A 547 -12.93 -13.91 19.53
CA VAL A 547 -11.80 -13.18 20.13
C VAL A 547 -11.11 -14.03 21.20
N ALA A 548 -11.88 -14.75 22.02
CA ALA A 548 -11.32 -15.66 23.02
C ALA A 548 -10.49 -16.78 22.38
N GLU A 549 -11.03 -17.42 21.34
CA GLU A 549 -10.33 -18.44 20.56
C GLU A 549 -9.03 -17.89 19.95
N SER A 550 -9.10 -16.72 19.30
CA SER A 550 -7.93 -16.05 18.71
C SER A 550 -6.87 -15.65 19.75
N MET A 551 -7.27 -15.28 20.96
CA MET A 551 -6.36 -14.85 22.03
C MET A 551 -5.73 -16.00 22.81
N ASN A 552 -6.50 -17.05 23.08
CA ASN A 552 -6.16 -18.05 24.10
C ASN A 552 -5.93 -19.45 23.53
N GLY A 553 -6.39 -19.75 22.30
CA GLY A 553 -6.42 -21.13 21.78
C GLY A 553 -7.21 -22.08 22.69
N ASP A 554 -6.89 -23.38 22.65
CA ASP A 554 -7.53 -24.43 23.48
C ASP A 554 -6.99 -24.52 24.93
N ARG A 555 -6.51 -23.40 25.51
CA ARG A 555 -5.90 -23.44 26.84
C ARG A 555 -6.97 -23.53 27.94
N PRO A 556 -6.88 -24.50 28.87
CA PRO A 556 -7.89 -24.71 29.93
C PRO A 556 -7.94 -23.59 30.99
N ASN A 557 -6.90 -22.76 31.12
CA ASN A 557 -6.84 -21.59 32.01
C ASN A 557 -6.62 -20.29 31.22
N ALA A 558 -7.53 -20.00 30.31
CA ALA A 558 -7.50 -18.81 29.46
C ALA A 558 -7.73 -17.51 30.26
N ALA A 559 -6.97 -16.46 29.95
CA ALA A 559 -7.16 -15.15 30.57
C ALA A 559 -8.55 -14.57 30.20
N PRO A 560 -9.25 -13.89 31.14
CA PRO A 560 -10.55 -13.31 30.86
C PRO A 560 -10.47 -12.23 29.78
N LEU A 561 -11.54 -12.13 28.98
CA LEU A 561 -11.60 -11.11 27.93
C LEU A 561 -11.63 -9.69 28.53
N PRO A 562 -10.89 -8.73 27.94
CA PRO A 562 -10.93 -7.34 28.38
C PRO A 562 -12.34 -6.72 28.37
N VAL A 563 -12.55 -5.71 29.23
CA VAL A 563 -13.78 -4.88 29.29
C VAL A 563 -14.18 -4.38 27.90
N PHE A 564 -13.22 -4.10 27.02
CA PHE A 564 -13.44 -3.68 25.63
C PHE A 564 -14.40 -4.62 24.87
N PHE A 565 -14.31 -5.93 25.10
CA PHE A 565 -15.15 -6.94 24.46
C PHE A 565 -16.34 -7.35 25.33
N THR A 566 -16.16 -7.43 26.64
CA THR A 566 -17.19 -7.94 27.56
C THR A 566 -18.19 -6.87 27.99
N GLY A 567 -17.77 -5.61 28.10
CA GLY A 567 -18.54 -4.57 28.79
C GLY A 567 -18.73 -4.82 30.30
N HIS A 568 -17.99 -5.75 30.89
CA HIS A 568 -18.01 -6.07 32.31
C HIS A 568 -16.61 -5.87 32.91
N ASP A 569 -16.57 -5.43 34.16
CA ASP A 569 -15.33 -5.28 34.92
C ASP A 569 -14.76 -6.64 35.38
N GLU A 570 -13.62 -6.59 36.09
CA GLU A 570 -12.91 -7.78 36.58
C GLU A 570 -13.75 -8.61 37.57
N ASN A 571 -14.76 -8.00 38.21
CA ASN A 571 -15.68 -8.68 39.13
C ASN A 571 -16.93 -9.22 38.42
N GLY A 572 -17.01 -9.09 37.08
CA GLY A 572 -18.16 -9.52 36.28
C GLY A 572 -19.37 -8.59 36.39
N ALA A 573 -19.24 -7.42 37.02
CA ALA A 573 -20.31 -6.43 37.06
C ALA A 573 -20.32 -5.60 35.76
N PRO A 574 -21.50 -5.14 35.28
CA PRO A 574 -21.56 -4.26 34.11
C PRO A 574 -20.72 -3.00 34.34
N ALA A 575 -19.87 -2.64 33.39
CA ALA A 575 -19.00 -1.47 33.51
C ALA A 575 -19.83 -0.18 33.67
N ARG A 576 -19.83 0.42 34.87
CA ARG A 576 -20.65 1.59 35.23
C ARG A 576 -19.98 2.94 35.01
N ALA A 577 -18.68 2.96 34.68
CA ALA A 577 -17.98 4.21 34.39
C ALA A 577 -18.65 4.88 33.19
N GLY A 578 -19.03 6.16 33.32
CA GLY A 578 -19.77 6.90 32.28
C GLY A 578 -19.10 6.99 30.91
N GLY A 579 -17.83 6.55 30.78
CA GLY A 579 -17.17 6.26 29.52
C GLY A 579 -17.52 4.85 29.05
N HIS A 580 -18.23 4.74 27.94
CA HIS A 580 -18.71 3.47 27.43
C HIS A 580 -17.61 2.77 26.64
N ARG A 581 -16.67 2.16 27.35
CA ARG A 581 -15.40 1.63 26.82
C ARG A 581 -15.49 0.26 26.14
N HIS A 582 -16.65 -0.13 25.61
CA HIS A 582 -16.84 -1.45 24.98
C HIS A 582 -17.64 -1.40 23.68
N LEU A 583 -17.53 -2.48 22.90
CA LEU A 583 -18.15 -2.63 21.58
C LEU A 583 -19.69 -2.52 21.64
N ALA A 584 -20.25 -1.87 20.62
CA ALA A 584 -21.68 -1.88 20.35
C ALA A 584 -22.01 -2.73 19.11
N TYR A 585 -23.17 -3.37 19.15
CA TYR A 585 -23.62 -4.33 18.14
C TYR A 585 -24.95 -3.88 17.54
N LEU A 586 -25.00 -3.76 16.23
CA LEU A 586 -26.17 -3.26 15.50
C LEU A 586 -26.68 -4.26 14.48
N PHE A 587 -27.99 -4.22 14.28
CA PHE A 587 -28.66 -4.84 13.14
C PHE A 587 -29.41 -3.75 12.37
N ASP A 588 -28.92 -3.41 11.18
CA ASP A 588 -29.58 -2.49 10.24
C ASP A 588 -30.47 -3.33 9.33
N ALA A 589 -31.71 -3.54 9.81
CA ALA A 589 -32.71 -4.38 9.15
C ALA A 589 -33.03 -3.93 7.71
N PRO A 590 -33.24 -2.63 7.41
CA PRO A 590 -33.48 -2.16 6.04
C PRO A 590 -32.40 -2.60 5.03
N ARG A 591 -31.15 -2.70 5.46
CA ARG A 591 -30.01 -3.08 4.60
C ARG A 591 -29.54 -4.52 4.80
N LYS A 592 -30.25 -5.30 5.64
CA LYS A 592 -29.90 -6.68 6.00
C LYS A 592 -28.42 -6.84 6.39
N ARG A 593 -27.94 -5.96 7.26
CA ARG A 593 -26.52 -5.96 7.66
C ARG A 593 -26.31 -5.88 9.16
N LEU A 594 -25.19 -6.40 9.60
CA LEU A 594 -24.70 -6.36 10.97
C LEU A 594 -23.52 -5.39 11.07
N LEU A 595 -23.47 -4.60 12.15
CA LEU A 595 -22.34 -3.71 12.43
C LEU A 595 -21.79 -3.96 13.83
N ILE A 596 -20.47 -3.88 13.96
CA ILE A 596 -19.74 -3.87 15.23
C ILE A 596 -19.00 -2.55 15.28
N LEU A 597 -19.32 -1.72 16.28
CA LEU A 597 -18.77 -0.38 16.43
C LEU A 597 -17.93 -0.29 17.71
N ALA A 598 -16.72 0.25 17.57
CA ALA A 598 -15.83 0.49 18.69
C ALA A 598 -16.19 1.78 19.45
N PRO A 599 -15.83 1.90 20.75
CA PRO A 599 -16.13 3.04 21.59
C PRO A 599 -15.72 4.39 20.98
N HIS A 600 -14.49 4.48 20.46
CA HIS A 600 -13.96 5.74 19.93
C HIS A 600 -14.72 6.22 18.69
N VAL A 601 -15.37 5.32 17.95
CA VAL A 601 -16.25 5.66 16.82
C VAL A 601 -17.51 6.37 17.34
N LEU A 602 -18.17 5.80 18.36
CA LEU A 602 -19.38 6.35 18.96
C LEU A 602 -19.11 7.65 19.71
N GLU A 603 -17.96 7.72 20.39
CA GLU A 603 -17.49 8.87 21.16
C GLU A 603 -16.80 9.94 20.30
N ARG A 604 -16.68 9.72 18.98
CA ARG A 604 -16.13 10.67 18.00
C ARG A 604 -14.73 11.16 18.36
N ARG A 605 -13.88 10.26 18.84
CA ARG A 605 -12.51 10.54 19.27
C ARG A 605 -11.50 9.60 18.61
N ALA A 606 -10.22 9.92 18.76
CA ALA A 606 -9.16 9.00 18.38
C ALA A 606 -9.13 7.76 19.31
N PRO A 607 -8.75 6.58 18.80
CA PRO A 607 -8.54 5.41 19.64
C PRO A 607 -7.31 5.59 20.53
N SER A 608 -7.46 5.24 21.80
CA SER A 608 -6.39 5.15 22.79
C SER A 608 -5.37 4.05 22.44
N LYS A 609 -4.22 4.04 23.11
CA LYS A 609 -3.15 3.04 22.87
C LYS A 609 -3.66 1.61 23.03
N ASP A 610 -4.39 1.33 24.11
CA ASP A 610 -4.93 -0.01 24.39
C ASP A 610 -6.00 -0.41 23.37
N GLU A 611 -6.89 0.52 22.99
CA GLU A 611 -7.90 0.25 21.96
C GLU A 611 -7.26 -0.13 20.63
N ARG A 612 -6.13 0.46 20.23
CA ARG A 612 -5.44 0.05 18.98
C ARG A 612 -5.01 -1.41 19.02
N THR A 613 -4.51 -1.88 20.15
CA THR A 613 -4.15 -3.30 20.33
C THR A 613 -5.39 -4.19 20.25
N TRP A 614 -6.50 -3.81 20.88
CA TRP A 614 -7.74 -4.58 20.84
C TRP A 614 -8.42 -4.58 19.47
N LEU A 615 -8.33 -3.47 18.74
CA LEU A 615 -8.85 -3.35 17.38
C LEU A 615 -8.13 -4.30 16.41
N GLN A 616 -6.81 -4.45 16.54
CA GLN A 616 -6.07 -5.41 15.74
C GLN A 616 -6.54 -6.84 16.01
N ARG A 617 -6.66 -7.23 17.29
CA ARG A 617 -7.17 -8.55 17.67
C ARG A 617 -8.60 -8.80 17.21
N LEU A 618 -9.44 -7.77 17.25
CA LEU A 618 -10.81 -7.83 16.73
C LEU A 618 -10.82 -8.08 15.22
N GLU A 619 -10.01 -7.35 14.44
CA GLU A 619 -9.89 -7.55 12.99
C GLU A 619 -9.44 -8.99 12.68
N ASP A 620 -8.42 -9.49 13.36
CA ASP A 620 -7.90 -10.85 13.17
C ASP A 620 -8.97 -11.91 13.48
N ALA A 621 -9.67 -11.79 14.61
CA ALA A 621 -10.72 -12.71 15.01
C ALA A 621 -11.93 -12.71 14.04
N LEU A 622 -12.21 -11.57 13.41
CA LEU A 622 -13.34 -11.41 12.49
C LEU A 622 -13.00 -11.70 11.02
N SER A 623 -11.73 -11.88 10.68
CA SER A 623 -11.26 -12.13 9.31
C SER A 623 -11.95 -13.32 8.63
N SER A 624 -12.25 -14.39 9.38
CA SER A 624 -12.96 -15.59 8.90
C SER A 624 -14.42 -15.69 9.38
N PHE A 625 -15.03 -14.57 9.78
CA PHE A 625 -16.39 -14.59 10.31
C PHE A 625 -17.44 -14.63 9.19
N THR A 626 -17.88 -15.84 8.85
CA THR A 626 -18.78 -16.11 7.72
C THR A 626 -20.16 -16.65 8.12
N LEU A 627 -20.36 -17.01 9.40
CA LEU A 627 -21.59 -17.62 9.88
C LEU A 627 -21.92 -17.14 11.29
N LEU A 628 -23.12 -16.58 11.47
CA LEU A 628 -23.68 -16.26 12.78
C LEU A 628 -24.83 -17.22 13.12
N ARG A 629 -24.68 -17.99 14.20
CA ARG A 629 -25.76 -18.80 14.78
C ARG A 629 -26.56 -17.95 15.77
N ALA A 630 -27.76 -17.54 15.40
CA ALA A 630 -28.59 -16.60 16.14
C ALA A 630 -29.81 -17.24 16.82
N GLY A 631 -29.67 -18.50 17.26
CA GLY A 631 -30.70 -19.21 18.03
C GLY A 631 -32.02 -19.32 17.25
N ARG A 632 -33.11 -18.77 17.80
CA ARG A 632 -34.44 -18.74 17.14
C ARG A 632 -34.45 -17.98 15.81
N ALA A 633 -33.45 -17.13 15.55
CA ALA A 633 -33.28 -16.45 14.27
C ALA A 633 -32.56 -17.32 13.21
N GLY A 634 -32.21 -18.56 13.55
CA GLY A 634 -31.53 -19.48 12.66
C GLY A 634 -30.04 -19.16 12.45
N ALA A 635 -29.51 -19.65 11.33
CA ALA A 635 -28.14 -19.43 10.90
C ALA A 635 -28.11 -18.35 9.81
N LEU A 636 -27.33 -17.29 10.03
CA LEU A 636 -27.16 -16.18 9.10
C LEU A 636 -25.77 -16.28 8.46
N ARG A 637 -25.71 -16.41 7.14
CA ARG A 637 -24.46 -16.43 6.40
C ARG A 637 -24.03 -15.00 6.10
N LEU A 638 -22.77 -14.71 6.38
CA LEU A 638 -22.21 -13.37 6.39
C LEU A 638 -21.15 -13.20 5.30
N ALA A 639 -21.17 -12.05 4.64
CA ALA A 639 -20.08 -11.59 3.79
C ALA A 639 -19.55 -10.24 4.30
N PRO A 640 -18.23 -10.02 4.37
CA PRO A 640 -17.68 -8.73 4.74
C PRO A 640 -18.20 -7.59 3.84
N ALA A 641 -18.73 -6.55 4.48
CA ALA A 641 -19.24 -5.35 3.83
C ALA A 641 -18.30 -4.17 4.11
N ALA A 642 -18.23 -3.24 3.16
CA ALA A 642 -17.54 -1.97 3.34
C ALA A 642 -18.56 -0.89 3.70
N VAL A 643 -18.23 -0.06 4.68
CA VAL A 643 -18.98 1.17 5.01
C VAL A 643 -18.25 2.33 4.37
N ASP A 644 -18.94 3.07 3.52
CA ASP A 644 -18.46 4.33 2.99
C ASP A 644 -18.98 5.45 3.89
N LEU A 645 -18.11 6.06 4.71
CA LEU A 645 -18.57 7.03 5.72
C LEU A 645 -19.30 8.24 5.13
N ASP A 646 -19.03 8.60 3.88
CA ASP A 646 -19.59 9.78 3.24
C ASP A 646 -20.92 9.48 2.53
N ALA A 647 -21.17 8.22 2.17
CA ALA A 647 -22.35 7.80 1.40
C ALA A 647 -23.29 6.87 2.17
N ASP A 648 -22.79 6.19 3.19
CA ASP A 648 -23.56 5.24 3.97
C ASP A 648 -24.62 5.96 4.79
N PRO A 649 -25.91 5.62 4.68
CA PRO A 649 -26.95 6.37 5.37
C PRO A 649 -26.80 6.41 6.89
N LEU A 650 -26.20 5.40 7.53
CA LEU A 650 -25.98 5.45 8.98
C LEU A 650 -24.78 6.31 9.38
N PHE A 651 -23.91 6.72 8.45
CA PHE A 651 -22.67 7.45 8.75
C PHE A 651 -22.61 8.82 8.10
N ALA A 652 -23.23 8.98 6.93
CA ALA A 652 -23.24 10.22 6.17
C ALA A 652 -23.87 11.37 6.99
N PRO A 653 -23.40 12.62 6.82
CA PRO A 653 -24.01 13.78 7.46
C PRO A 653 -25.49 13.97 7.08
N SER A 654 -26.36 14.11 8.08
CA SER A 654 -27.76 14.48 7.90
C SER A 654 -28.18 15.53 8.92
N ALA A 655 -29.04 16.46 8.51
CA ALA A 655 -29.68 17.42 9.41
C ALA A 655 -30.88 16.79 10.15
N THR A 656 -31.49 15.74 9.58
CA THR A 656 -32.67 15.07 10.11
C THR A 656 -32.41 13.59 10.35
N TRP A 657 -32.77 13.11 11.54
CA TRP A 657 -32.56 11.74 11.98
C TRP A 657 -33.85 11.19 12.60
N GLU A 658 -34.20 9.95 12.32
CA GLU A 658 -35.35 9.25 12.87
C GLU A 658 -34.93 7.96 13.55
N THR A 659 -35.63 7.60 14.61
CA THR A 659 -35.35 6.40 15.39
C THR A 659 -35.60 5.14 14.56
N LEU A 660 -34.52 4.40 14.24
CA LEU A 660 -34.59 3.09 13.60
C LEU A 660 -34.94 1.99 14.61
N THR A 661 -34.28 2.01 15.77
CA THR A 661 -34.55 1.07 16.87
C THR A 661 -34.94 1.83 18.14
N PRO A 662 -35.92 1.34 18.94
CA PRO A 662 -36.47 2.11 20.05
C PRO A 662 -35.42 2.68 21.00
N TYR A 663 -35.56 3.94 21.36
CA TYR A 663 -34.69 4.66 22.28
C TYR A 663 -35.12 4.40 23.73
N ALA A 664 -34.21 3.95 24.59
CA ALA A 664 -34.46 3.76 26.01
C ALA A 664 -33.67 4.78 26.85
N VAL A 665 -34.34 5.44 27.80
CA VAL A 665 -33.72 6.52 28.59
C VAL A 665 -32.55 6.02 29.45
N THR A 666 -31.46 6.81 29.52
CA THR A 666 -30.28 6.49 30.34
C THR A 666 -30.46 6.81 31.82
N ARG A 667 -31.36 7.73 32.16
CA ARG A 667 -31.76 8.06 33.53
C ARG A 667 -33.27 8.09 33.65
N HIS A 668 -33.77 7.55 34.76
CA HIS A 668 -35.19 7.61 35.09
C HIS A 668 -35.57 9.04 35.48
N PRO A 669 -36.51 9.68 34.77
CA PRO A 669 -37.00 11.00 35.13
C PRO A 669 -37.84 10.92 36.41
N LYS A 670 -37.73 11.91 37.30
CA LYS A 670 -38.70 12.10 38.40
C LYS A 670 -39.95 12.75 37.81
N ARG A 671 -41.15 12.18 38.08
CA ARG A 671 -42.50 12.57 37.60
C ARG A 671 -42.54 13.82 36.71
N ARG A 672 -42.49 13.61 35.40
CA ARG A 672 -42.69 14.59 34.33
C ARG A 672 -43.46 13.92 33.18
N ASP A 673 -44.03 14.74 32.30
CA ASP A 673 -44.57 14.30 31.01
C ASP A 673 -43.56 13.40 30.26
N ALA A 674 -44.04 12.31 29.68
CA ALA A 674 -43.22 11.29 29.03
C ALA A 674 -42.50 11.85 27.80
N HIS A 675 -43.16 12.72 27.03
CA HIS A 675 -42.55 13.34 25.85
C HIS A 675 -41.44 14.32 26.26
N ALA A 676 -41.70 15.18 27.25
CA ALA A 676 -40.70 16.10 27.79
C ALA A 676 -39.48 15.36 28.35
N ALA A 677 -39.69 14.28 29.10
CA ALA A 677 -38.59 13.50 29.68
C ALA A 677 -37.73 12.80 28.62
N LEU A 678 -38.34 12.28 27.55
CA LEU A 678 -37.61 11.65 26.44
C LEU A 678 -36.79 12.70 25.66
N THR A 679 -37.38 13.87 25.41
CA THR A 679 -36.71 15.03 24.79
C THR A 679 -35.48 15.47 25.58
N GLU A 680 -35.62 15.72 26.89
CA GLU A 680 -34.51 16.16 27.74
C GLU A 680 -33.39 15.10 27.79
N ASN A 681 -33.75 13.82 27.86
CA ASN A 681 -32.78 12.74 27.92
C ASN A 681 -32.00 12.59 26.60
N ILE A 682 -32.68 12.67 25.45
CA ILE A 682 -32.02 12.65 24.14
C ILE A 682 -31.09 13.85 23.98
N GLN A 683 -31.54 15.06 24.31
CA GLN A 683 -30.70 16.26 24.25
C GLN A 683 -29.48 16.16 25.16
N SER A 684 -29.64 15.57 26.36
CA SER A 684 -28.52 15.29 27.26
C SER A 684 -27.53 14.30 26.65
N GLU A 685 -27.99 13.22 26.02
CA GLU A 685 -27.11 12.25 25.36
C GLU A 685 -26.38 12.84 24.16
N CYS A 686 -27.05 13.68 23.35
CA CYS A 686 -26.41 14.42 22.26
C CYS A 686 -25.29 15.33 22.79
N ARG A 687 -25.57 16.14 23.84
CA ARG A 687 -24.56 17.01 24.45
C ARG A 687 -23.37 16.23 25.00
N ARG A 688 -23.61 15.07 25.61
CA ARG A 688 -22.54 14.18 26.12
C ARG A 688 -21.60 13.67 25.02
N LEU A 689 -22.11 13.52 23.80
CA LEU A 689 -21.32 13.15 22.63
C LEU A 689 -20.73 14.35 21.87
N GLY A 690 -20.83 15.56 22.43
CA GLY A 690 -20.37 16.79 21.77
C GLY A 690 -21.18 17.16 20.52
N LEU A 691 -22.41 16.65 20.39
CA LEU A 691 -23.29 16.98 19.28
C LEU A 691 -24.03 18.31 19.54
N PRO A 692 -24.36 19.08 18.49
CA PRO A 692 -25.27 20.22 18.62
C PRO A 692 -26.60 19.77 19.24
N SER A 693 -27.26 20.65 19.99
CA SER A 693 -28.56 20.31 20.59
C SER A 693 -29.64 20.18 19.51
N PRO A 694 -30.29 19.02 19.33
CA PRO A 694 -31.35 18.87 18.35
C PRO A 694 -32.68 19.44 18.86
N LYS A 695 -33.52 19.84 17.91
CA LYS A 695 -34.98 19.87 18.11
C LYS A 695 -35.48 18.43 18.07
N VAL A 696 -36.18 18.00 19.13
CA VAL A 696 -36.67 16.63 19.28
C VAL A 696 -38.19 16.61 19.11
N CYS A 697 -38.67 15.78 18.19
CA CYS A 697 -40.08 15.48 18.01
C CYS A 697 -40.31 14.04 18.44
N VAL A 698 -40.94 13.84 19.61
CA VAL A 698 -41.26 12.50 20.13
C VAL A 698 -42.52 11.97 19.44
N GLN A 699 -42.38 10.84 18.77
CA GLN A 699 -43.46 10.17 18.02
C GLN A 699 -44.21 9.18 18.91
N GLU A 700 -43.48 8.44 19.75
CA GLU A 700 -44.02 7.42 20.64
C GLU A 700 -43.27 7.47 21.96
N ALA A 701 -43.98 7.31 23.09
CA ALA A 701 -43.38 7.18 24.41
C ALA A 701 -44.20 6.21 25.27
N GLN A 702 -43.53 5.18 25.81
CA GLN A 702 -44.16 4.13 26.63
C GLN A 702 -43.23 3.69 27.77
N GLY A 703 -43.79 3.50 28.96
CA GLY A 703 -43.08 2.93 30.10
C GLY A 703 -43.08 1.41 30.06
N PHE A 704 -41.90 0.79 30.26
CA PHE A 704 -41.73 -0.65 30.37
C PHE A 704 -41.12 -1.01 31.72
N ALA A 705 -41.68 -2.02 32.40
CA ALA A 705 -41.10 -2.57 33.61
C ALA A 705 -39.66 -3.04 33.36
N GLY A 706 -38.72 -2.65 34.24
CA GLY A 706 -37.30 -2.99 34.15
C GLY A 706 -36.48 -2.24 33.08
N ARG A 707 -37.11 -1.70 32.03
CA ARG A 707 -36.43 -0.91 30.96
C ARG A 707 -36.60 0.60 31.13
N GLY A 708 -37.63 1.04 31.84
CA GLY A 708 -37.94 2.46 32.00
C GLY A 708 -38.71 3.03 30.82
N LEU A 709 -38.55 4.32 30.56
CA LEU A 709 -39.21 5.00 29.46
C LEU A 709 -38.51 4.67 28.13
N VAL A 710 -39.28 4.20 27.16
CA VAL A 710 -38.83 3.85 25.81
C VAL A 710 -39.67 4.64 24.81
N GLY A 711 -39.07 5.08 23.71
CA GLY A 711 -39.81 5.83 22.70
C GLY A 711 -39.13 5.90 21.34
N ARG A 712 -39.83 6.53 20.41
CA ARG A 712 -39.34 6.89 19.08
C ARG A 712 -39.37 8.40 18.93
N ALA A 713 -38.36 8.94 18.28
CA ALA A 713 -38.24 10.36 18.03
C ALA A 713 -37.58 10.66 16.68
N GLN A 714 -37.93 11.83 16.16
CA GLN A 714 -37.20 12.52 15.10
C GLN A 714 -36.37 13.66 15.68
N LEU A 715 -35.16 13.83 15.17
CA LEU A 715 -34.19 14.84 15.59
C LEU A 715 -33.87 15.73 14.39
N ALA A 716 -33.97 17.04 14.58
CA ALA A 716 -33.53 18.03 13.62
C ALA A 716 -32.39 18.87 14.21
N PHE A 717 -31.25 18.86 13.53
CA PHE A 717 -30.08 19.66 13.86
C PHE A 717 -29.99 20.86 12.92
N GLU A 718 -29.50 21.99 13.43
CA GLU A 718 -29.28 23.20 12.61
C GLU A 718 -28.17 23.01 11.57
N VAL A 719 -27.22 22.12 11.85
CA VAL A 719 -26.12 21.74 10.96
C VAL A 719 -26.16 20.24 10.77
N ALA A 720 -25.86 19.75 9.56
CA ALA A 720 -25.78 18.32 9.29
C ALA A 720 -24.73 17.64 10.18
N VAL A 721 -25.16 16.60 10.91
CA VAL A 721 -24.33 15.81 11.81
C VAL A 721 -24.03 14.46 11.15
N ALA A 722 -22.76 14.06 11.07
CA ALA A 722 -22.36 12.73 10.61
C ALA A 722 -22.79 11.66 11.62
N GLY A 723 -23.23 10.49 11.17
CA GLY A 723 -23.48 9.33 12.04
C GLY A 723 -22.20 8.56 12.43
N PRO A 724 -22.33 7.39 13.08
CA PRO A 724 -23.57 6.78 13.53
C PRO A 724 -24.14 7.49 14.75
N LEU A 725 -25.46 7.70 14.75
CA LEU A 725 -26.18 8.24 15.90
C LEU A 725 -26.82 7.08 16.67
N LEU A 726 -26.11 6.64 17.69
CA LEU A 726 -26.47 5.50 18.54
C LEU A 726 -26.37 5.93 20.01
N ILE A 727 -27.52 6.18 20.62
CA ILE A 727 -27.64 6.77 21.96
C ILE A 727 -28.66 6.02 22.80
N GLY A 728 -28.68 6.27 24.11
CA GLY A 728 -29.61 5.61 25.02
C GLY A 728 -29.03 4.39 25.73
N ARG A 729 -29.80 3.85 26.67
CA ARG A 729 -29.39 2.78 27.59
C ARG A 729 -29.00 1.48 26.89
N ASP A 730 -29.76 1.12 25.85
CA ASP A 730 -29.63 -0.18 25.18
C ASP A 730 -28.70 -0.15 23.94
N ARG A 731 -27.91 0.93 23.78
CA ARG A 731 -27.05 1.16 22.62
C ARG A 731 -26.07 0.03 22.31
N HIS A 732 -25.57 -0.65 23.34
CA HIS A 732 -24.63 -1.77 23.18
C HIS A 732 -25.28 -3.04 22.65
N PHE A 733 -26.61 -3.11 22.67
CA PHE A 733 -27.41 -4.20 22.15
C PHE A 733 -28.29 -3.76 20.97
N GLY A 734 -27.96 -2.63 20.34
CA GLY A 734 -28.62 -2.15 19.13
C GLY A 734 -29.89 -1.33 19.34
N GLY A 735 -30.22 -0.95 20.58
CA GLY A 735 -31.29 0.02 20.85
C GLY A 735 -30.85 1.47 20.61
N GLY A 736 -31.79 2.36 20.33
CA GLY A 736 -31.55 3.80 20.14
C GLY A 736 -30.65 4.17 18.95
N LEU A 737 -30.71 3.37 17.88
CA LEU A 737 -30.09 3.68 16.60
C LEU A 737 -31.01 4.62 15.81
N PHE A 738 -30.42 5.66 15.20
CA PHE A 738 -31.12 6.58 14.31
C PHE A 738 -30.62 6.43 12.86
N HIS A 739 -31.50 6.70 11.90
CA HIS A 739 -31.18 6.78 10.47
C HIS A 739 -31.66 8.11 9.88
N PRO A 740 -31.15 8.54 8.71
CA PRO A 740 -31.60 9.78 8.08
C PRO A 740 -33.08 9.69 7.71
N ALA A 741 -33.82 10.75 8.01
CA ALA A 741 -35.22 10.93 7.63
C ALA A 741 -35.32 11.93 6.47
N PRO A 742 -36.21 11.70 5.47
CA PRO A 742 -36.45 12.69 4.43
C PRO A 742 -36.97 14.00 5.03
N ILE A 743 -36.52 15.14 4.49
CA ILE A 743 -37.03 16.46 4.88
C ILE A 743 -38.52 16.48 4.53
N ALA A 744 -39.40 16.57 5.53
CA ALA A 744 -40.81 16.77 5.27
C ALA A 744 -40.97 18.07 4.45
N PRO A 745 -41.77 18.08 3.37
CA PRO A 745 -42.04 19.31 2.63
C PRO A 745 -42.62 20.33 3.62
N ARG A 746 -42.06 21.56 3.61
CA ARG A 746 -42.65 22.67 4.36
C ARG A 746 -44.12 22.74 3.97
N ARG A 747 -45.03 22.56 4.94
CA ARG A 747 -46.41 23.01 4.77
C ARG A 747 -46.31 24.52 4.61
N GLU A 748 -46.45 25.00 3.38
CA GLU A 748 -46.72 26.40 3.12
C GLU A 748 -48.03 26.72 3.86
N HIS A 749 -47.95 27.60 4.85
CA HIS A 749 -49.13 28.23 5.40
C HIS A 749 -49.73 29.11 4.31
N PRO A 750 -51.02 28.93 3.94
CA PRO A 750 -51.66 29.86 3.04
C PRO A 750 -51.80 31.19 3.79
N PHE A 751 -51.14 32.22 3.27
CA PHE A 751 -51.57 33.60 3.46
C PHE A 751 -52.35 34.00 2.21
#